data_AF-A0A225D3Q7-F1
#
_entry.id   AF-A0A225D3Q7-F1
#
_cell.length_a   1.000
_cell.length_b   1.000
_cell.length_c   1.000
_cell.angle_alpha   90.00
_cell.angle_beta   90.00
_cell.angle_gamma   90.00
#
_symmetry.space_group_name_H-M   'P 1'
#
loop_
_entity.id
_entity.type
_entity.pdbx_description
1 polymer ?
#
loop_
_entity_poly.entity_id
_entity_poly.type
_entity_poly.pdbx_seq_one_letter_code
_entity_poly.pdbx_strand_id
1 'polypeptide(L)'
;MAIGTKREEALPNRAWLPWTGFALWVAGAVVLGYLGRHYDWSPGELVLAGSAWVGVLAVAAREGVRHMFGPVFIYEVTRLGRRRFTFAIRLFYVLCVMTLLGMMFVGWLNDIGYFDYHAVDRIQPEKLSNFATRFFYVFVVVQFCVVVFLTPAYVAGTVADEKERKTLEFLLATDLRNREIIFGKLAARVTVLLMFVLAGLPVIAFLQLFGGIDPDQVLAATAATILTILGVSALGLAFSTALRRPRDAIAMTYLAATLFGILSVFIPSYVRFALAPRGYTTFTLLGYDWDYADFTDWLGAGNALYLVISMFNPRAGAGMSAAAVGAALVRYTIFWGSATALLLGYSVWQLRAVALHQSYGAPRGGGGSRAARRRAARVRPELGADPMIWKEVFAESGSRGMASRVVGAVIVCLVFGIPVVMAVVCFGDLFEFYRLFFHVSLSSESLQERWRDLVEGISGWVRMATGVFGLLAMLGAALRGAGVVSSERDKDTWVSLMSTPLSAWEMLRGKWLGCVLGLRPLYFALVVAWALALAVGAVDPPMLVVTAVALVIYVSGFAWVGIFCSITARNTLVASVRALIAAIFLAGGFWAFCGLCCAVPVELLFHSPGSHVSEGAIQILLGSTPPFVIGWMPMNGYQEREMGPFSWDYHHGIGPLSPVFGILLWVGINVGFGTAAWHAFVEATNRGRDDLAESIARGRARAKALKQKRESKRADDKGVRE
;
A
#
# COMPACT_ATOMS: atom_id res chain seq x y z
N MET A 1 -58.54 -17.82 -18.84
CA MET A 1 -57.86 -16.76 -19.61
C MET A 1 -56.40 -17.15 -19.71
N ALA A 2 -56.01 -17.65 -20.89
CA ALA A 2 -54.70 -18.20 -21.16
C ALA A 2 -53.70 -17.06 -21.42
N ILE A 3 -52.60 -17.03 -20.67
CA ILE A 3 -51.38 -16.32 -21.08
C ILE A 3 -50.29 -17.38 -21.12
N GLY A 4 -49.84 -17.66 -22.34
CA GLY A 4 -49.06 -18.81 -22.71
C GLY A 4 -47.73 -18.93 -21.97
N THR A 5 -47.52 -20.10 -21.42
CA THR A 5 -46.21 -20.68 -21.15
C THR A 5 -45.47 -20.81 -22.48
N LYS A 6 -44.64 -19.82 -22.82
CA LYS A 6 -43.54 -20.05 -23.76
C LYS A 6 -42.65 -21.10 -23.10
N ARG A 7 -42.79 -22.36 -23.55
CA ARG A 7 -41.74 -23.37 -23.45
C ARG A 7 -40.47 -22.70 -23.98
N GLU A 8 -39.57 -22.35 -23.08
CA GLU A 8 -38.17 -22.19 -23.46
C GLU A 8 -37.74 -23.56 -23.98
N GLU A 9 -37.60 -23.65 -25.29
CA GLU A 9 -36.90 -24.75 -25.94
C GLU A 9 -35.57 -24.91 -25.22
N ALA A 10 -35.35 -26.10 -24.66
CA ALA A 10 -34.08 -26.50 -24.08
C ALA A 10 -33.02 -26.39 -25.17
N LEU A 11 -32.38 -25.22 -25.27
CA LEU A 11 -31.20 -25.01 -26.10
C LEU A 11 -30.21 -26.12 -25.70
N PRO A 12 -29.77 -26.96 -26.65
CA PRO A 12 -28.85 -28.06 -26.35
C PRO A 12 -27.67 -27.46 -25.59
N ASN A 13 -27.30 -28.08 -24.48
CA ASN A 13 -26.26 -27.65 -23.55
C ASN A 13 -24.98 -27.25 -24.33
N ARG A 14 -24.89 -25.98 -24.76
CA ARG A 14 -23.76 -25.41 -25.52
C ARG A 14 -22.55 -25.20 -24.63
N ALA A 15 -22.40 -26.03 -23.60
CA ALA A 15 -21.28 -26.03 -22.68
C ALA A 15 -19.96 -26.29 -23.42
N TRP A 16 -19.97 -26.88 -24.62
CA TRP A 16 -18.78 -27.15 -25.44
C TRP A 16 -18.29 -25.95 -26.27
N LEU A 17 -19.16 -25.00 -26.63
CA LEU A 17 -18.80 -23.80 -27.41
C LEU A 17 -17.71 -22.92 -26.76
N PRO A 18 -17.74 -22.69 -25.42
CA PRO A 18 -16.66 -21.98 -24.74
C PRO A 18 -15.34 -22.76 -24.72
N TRP A 19 -15.41 -24.10 -24.59
CA TRP A 19 -14.21 -24.95 -24.57
C TRP A 19 -13.56 -25.06 -25.94
N THR A 20 -14.33 -25.07 -27.03
CA THR A 20 -13.78 -25.00 -28.39
C THR A 20 -13.17 -23.63 -28.67
N GLY A 21 -13.79 -22.55 -28.18
CA GLY A 21 -13.20 -21.21 -28.18
C GLY A 21 -11.88 -21.15 -27.42
N PHE A 22 -11.79 -21.74 -26.23
CA PHE A 22 -10.57 -21.81 -25.42
C PHE A 22 -9.49 -22.74 -26.03
N ALA A 23 -9.88 -23.86 -26.61
CA ALA A 23 -8.96 -24.75 -27.30
C ALA A 23 -8.38 -24.08 -28.56
N LEU A 24 -9.20 -23.37 -29.34
CA LEU A 24 -8.75 -22.53 -30.45
C LEU A 24 -7.88 -21.35 -29.96
N TRP A 25 -8.14 -20.83 -28.77
CA TRP A 25 -7.35 -19.78 -28.12
C TRP A 25 -5.93 -20.26 -27.78
N VAL A 26 -5.80 -21.41 -27.11
CA VAL A 26 -4.51 -22.03 -26.78
C VAL A 26 -3.81 -22.49 -28.05
N ALA A 27 -4.52 -23.14 -28.98
CA ALA A 27 -3.95 -23.60 -30.25
C ALA A 27 -3.43 -22.42 -31.09
N GLY A 28 -4.19 -21.31 -31.19
CA GLY A 28 -3.76 -20.11 -31.91
C GLY A 28 -2.55 -19.44 -31.28
N ALA A 29 -2.48 -19.37 -29.95
CA ALA A 29 -1.32 -18.84 -29.23
C ALA A 29 -0.08 -19.74 -29.39
N VAL A 30 -0.26 -21.06 -29.36
CA VAL A 30 0.80 -22.04 -29.60
C VAL A 30 1.29 -21.98 -31.04
N VAL A 31 0.38 -21.85 -32.01
CA VAL A 31 0.72 -21.71 -33.43
C VAL A 31 1.44 -20.39 -33.71
N LEU A 32 0.99 -19.27 -33.14
CA LEU A 32 1.68 -17.99 -33.25
C LEU A 32 3.07 -18.02 -32.59
N GLY A 33 3.19 -18.66 -31.42
CA GLY A 33 4.47 -18.86 -30.75
C GLY A 33 5.41 -19.80 -31.53
N TYR A 34 4.87 -20.85 -32.16
CA TYR A 34 5.62 -21.75 -33.02
C TYR A 34 6.08 -21.07 -34.30
N LEU A 35 5.18 -20.34 -34.98
CA LEU A 35 5.49 -19.59 -36.19
C LEU A 35 6.52 -18.49 -35.92
N GLY A 36 6.36 -17.74 -34.83
CA GLY A 36 7.34 -16.71 -34.46
C GLY A 36 8.72 -17.29 -34.14
N ARG A 37 8.78 -18.51 -33.59
CA ARG A 37 10.06 -19.20 -33.32
C ARG A 37 10.65 -19.89 -34.56
N HIS A 38 9.82 -20.27 -35.53
CA HIS A 38 10.24 -20.92 -36.77
C HIS A 38 10.72 -19.90 -37.82
N TYR A 39 10.18 -18.68 -37.79
CA TYR A 39 10.48 -17.61 -38.75
C TYR A 39 11.31 -16.47 -38.14
N ASP A 40 11.92 -16.68 -36.96
CA ASP A 40 12.71 -15.67 -36.23
C ASP A 40 12.03 -14.29 -36.17
N TRP A 41 10.72 -14.28 -35.90
CA TRP A 41 9.97 -13.03 -35.78
C TRP A 41 10.57 -12.17 -34.69
N SER A 42 10.71 -10.88 -34.98
CA SER A 42 11.05 -9.92 -33.94
C SER A 42 9.95 -9.95 -32.87
N PRO A 43 10.28 -9.72 -31.59
CA PRO A 43 9.27 -9.74 -30.52
C PRO A 43 8.15 -8.71 -30.73
N GLY A 44 8.43 -7.63 -31.48
CA GLY A 44 7.44 -6.67 -31.95
C GLY A 44 6.42 -7.25 -32.93
N GLU A 45 6.84 -8.07 -33.90
CA GLU A 45 5.95 -8.76 -34.86
C GLU A 45 5.10 -9.82 -34.17
N LEU A 46 5.67 -10.55 -33.21
CA LEU A 46 4.94 -11.48 -32.34
C LEU A 46 3.84 -10.78 -31.53
N VAL A 47 4.09 -9.54 -31.09
CA VAL A 47 3.11 -8.76 -30.33
C VAL A 47 2.09 -8.09 -31.22
N LEU A 48 2.43 -7.64 -32.41
CA LEU A 48 1.46 -7.17 -33.39
C LEU A 48 0.54 -8.32 -33.81
N ALA A 49 1.08 -9.50 -34.10
CA ALA A 49 0.32 -10.69 -34.42
C ALA A 49 -0.52 -11.15 -33.21
N GLY A 50 0.04 -11.13 -32.00
CA GLY A 50 -0.65 -11.48 -30.76
C GLY A 50 -1.75 -10.48 -30.39
N SER A 51 -1.53 -9.18 -30.56
CA SER A 51 -2.52 -8.13 -30.29
C SER A 51 -3.62 -8.09 -31.35
N ALA A 52 -3.29 -8.35 -32.61
CA ALA A 52 -4.26 -8.59 -33.67
C ALA A 52 -5.10 -9.85 -33.38
N TRP A 53 -4.47 -10.94 -32.93
CA TRP A 53 -5.16 -12.17 -32.52
C TRP A 53 -6.10 -11.93 -31.34
N VAL A 54 -5.64 -11.22 -30.30
CA VAL A 54 -6.44 -10.80 -29.14
C VAL A 54 -7.58 -9.85 -29.55
N GLY A 55 -7.35 -8.94 -30.51
CA GLY A 55 -8.35 -8.03 -31.04
C GLY A 55 -9.45 -8.76 -31.84
N VAL A 56 -9.04 -9.67 -32.74
CA VAL A 56 -9.95 -10.55 -33.48
C VAL A 56 -10.76 -11.42 -32.52
N LEU A 57 -10.13 -11.93 -31.46
CA LEU A 57 -10.79 -12.69 -30.39
C LEU A 57 -11.76 -11.85 -29.55
N ALA A 58 -11.43 -10.60 -29.22
CA ALA A 58 -12.33 -9.72 -28.46
C ALA A 58 -13.64 -9.45 -29.22
N VAL A 59 -13.56 -9.41 -30.56
CA VAL A 59 -14.71 -9.27 -31.46
C VAL A 59 -15.42 -10.60 -31.67
N ALA A 60 -14.70 -11.69 -31.95
CA ALA A 60 -15.26 -13.01 -32.27
C ALA A 60 -15.81 -13.76 -31.04
N ALA A 61 -15.22 -13.56 -29.86
CA ALA A 61 -15.59 -14.23 -28.61
C ALA A 61 -16.40 -13.31 -27.68
N ARG A 62 -16.99 -12.22 -28.16
CA ARG A 62 -17.78 -11.29 -27.32
C ARG A 62 -18.91 -12.01 -26.55
N GLU A 63 -19.49 -13.05 -27.12
CA GLU A 63 -20.46 -13.92 -26.44
C GLU A 63 -19.82 -15.02 -25.59
N GLY A 64 -18.67 -15.56 -26.00
CA GLY A 64 -17.91 -16.56 -25.23
C GLY A 64 -17.31 -16.00 -23.94
N VAL A 65 -16.75 -14.78 -23.98
CA VAL A 65 -16.24 -14.03 -22.81
C VAL A 65 -17.38 -13.70 -21.85
N ARG A 66 -18.58 -13.38 -22.35
CA ARG A 66 -19.78 -13.18 -21.53
C ARG A 66 -20.18 -14.45 -20.78
N HIS A 67 -20.02 -15.63 -21.40
CA HIS A 67 -20.31 -16.92 -20.76
C HIS A 67 -19.16 -17.41 -19.86
N MET A 68 -17.89 -17.13 -20.19
CA MET A 68 -16.72 -17.55 -19.40
C MET A 68 -16.60 -16.86 -18.04
N PHE A 69 -16.85 -15.55 -17.98
CA PHE A 69 -16.77 -14.79 -16.72
C PHE A 69 -18.13 -14.66 -16.01
N GLY A 70 -19.20 -15.14 -16.64
CA GLY A 70 -20.54 -15.21 -16.07
C GLY A 70 -21.26 -13.86 -15.93
N PRO A 71 -22.50 -13.89 -15.42
CA PRO A 71 -23.35 -12.68 -15.30
C PRO A 71 -22.80 -11.65 -14.31
N VAL A 72 -22.02 -12.10 -13.30
CA VAL A 72 -21.41 -11.24 -12.29
C VAL A 72 -20.44 -10.24 -12.90
N PHE A 73 -19.62 -10.67 -13.86
CA PHE A 73 -18.65 -9.81 -14.55
C PHE A 73 -19.34 -8.65 -15.28
N ILE A 74 -20.36 -8.95 -16.08
CA ILE A 74 -21.10 -7.95 -16.87
C ILE A 74 -21.75 -6.91 -15.95
N TYR A 75 -22.39 -7.40 -14.88
CA TYR A 75 -23.01 -6.54 -13.89
C TYR A 75 -22.00 -5.60 -13.22
N GLU A 76 -20.85 -6.12 -12.80
CA GLU A 76 -19.81 -5.31 -12.14
C GLU A 76 -19.14 -4.32 -13.09
N VAL A 77 -18.78 -4.71 -14.32
CA VAL A 77 -18.13 -3.82 -15.30
C VAL A 77 -19.05 -2.66 -15.68
N THR A 78 -20.33 -2.93 -15.92
CA THR A 78 -21.31 -1.87 -16.25
C THR A 78 -21.51 -0.91 -15.08
N ARG A 79 -21.59 -1.42 -13.84
CA ARG A 79 -21.67 -0.61 -12.63
C ARG A 79 -20.41 0.25 -12.41
N LEU A 80 -19.22 -0.30 -12.64
CA LEU A 80 -17.94 0.40 -12.46
C LEU A 80 -17.71 1.46 -13.55
N GLY A 81 -18.10 1.17 -14.79
CA GLY A 81 -17.96 2.08 -15.93
C GLY A 81 -18.83 3.33 -15.82
N ARG A 82 -20.00 3.24 -15.18
CA ARG A 82 -20.93 4.37 -14.98
C ARG A 82 -20.56 5.30 -13.81
N ARG A 83 -19.57 4.93 -12.99
CA ARG A 83 -19.17 5.76 -11.84
C ARG A 83 -18.26 6.91 -12.28
N ARG A 84 -18.73 8.15 -12.08
CA ARG A 84 -17.97 9.39 -12.36
C ARG A 84 -16.59 9.41 -11.71
N PHE A 85 -16.46 8.84 -10.52
CA PHE A 85 -15.18 8.75 -9.80
C PHE A 85 -14.11 7.93 -10.56
N THR A 86 -14.50 6.82 -11.20
CA THR A 86 -13.57 5.99 -12.00
C THR A 86 -13.09 6.75 -13.25
N PHE A 87 -13.93 7.61 -13.81
CA PHE A 87 -13.52 8.50 -14.90
C PHE A 87 -12.56 9.59 -14.40
N ALA A 88 -12.88 10.23 -13.28
CA ALA A 88 -12.05 11.28 -12.68
C ALA A 88 -10.64 10.79 -12.32
N ILE A 89 -10.49 9.62 -11.70
CA ILE A 89 -9.18 9.04 -11.38
C ILE A 89 -8.37 8.76 -12.65
N ARG A 90 -9.00 8.22 -13.70
CA ARG A 90 -8.32 7.95 -14.98
C ARG A 90 -7.84 9.21 -15.66
N LEU A 91 -8.70 10.24 -15.71
CA LEU A 91 -8.32 11.55 -16.25
C LEU A 91 -7.17 12.16 -15.44
N PHE A 92 -7.27 12.12 -14.11
CA PHE A 92 -6.21 12.60 -13.22
C PHE A 92 -4.88 11.86 -13.46
N TYR A 93 -4.92 10.53 -13.61
CA TYR A 93 -3.75 9.73 -13.92
C TYR A 93 -3.08 10.15 -15.24
N VAL A 94 -3.87 10.25 -16.32
CA VAL A 94 -3.35 10.65 -17.64
C VAL A 94 -2.78 12.06 -17.58
N LEU A 95 -3.44 12.99 -16.90
CA LEU A 95 -2.93 14.35 -16.71
C LEU A 95 -1.59 14.33 -15.96
N CYS A 96 -1.47 13.57 -14.86
CA CYS A 96 -0.20 13.45 -14.12
C CYS A 96 0.92 12.90 -15.00
N VAL A 97 0.66 11.84 -15.77
CA VAL A 97 1.64 11.26 -16.70
C VAL A 97 2.04 12.24 -17.80
N MET A 98 1.07 12.95 -18.39
CA MET A 98 1.34 13.94 -19.45
C MET A 98 2.09 15.14 -18.91
N THR A 99 1.78 15.59 -17.70
CA THR A 99 2.52 16.67 -17.05
C THR A 99 3.95 16.24 -16.72
N LEU A 100 4.14 15.01 -16.22
CA LEU A 100 5.48 14.43 -16.01
C LEU A 100 6.28 14.37 -17.32
N LEU A 101 5.66 13.93 -18.42
CA LEU A 101 6.26 13.93 -19.75
C LEU A 101 6.62 15.33 -20.22
N GLY A 102 5.70 16.29 -20.10
CA GLY A 102 5.96 17.68 -20.43
C GLY A 102 7.14 18.25 -19.66
N MET A 103 7.24 17.94 -18.36
CA MET A 103 8.36 18.39 -17.52
C MET A 103 9.69 17.79 -17.91
N MET A 104 9.75 16.47 -18.12
CA MET A 104 10.98 15.82 -18.56
C MET A 104 11.41 16.33 -19.95
N PHE A 105 10.45 16.57 -20.84
CA PHE A 105 10.72 17.14 -22.16
C PHE A 105 11.28 18.57 -22.07
N VAL A 106 10.71 19.42 -21.21
CA VAL A 106 11.22 20.78 -20.99
C VAL A 106 12.60 20.78 -20.31
N GLY A 107 12.83 19.88 -19.34
CA GLY A 107 14.16 19.68 -18.75
C GLY A 107 15.19 19.24 -19.80
N TRP A 108 14.80 18.34 -20.69
CA TRP A 108 15.64 17.94 -21.81
C TRP A 108 15.91 19.09 -22.80
N LEU A 109 14.92 19.95 -23.09
CA LEU A 109 15.13 21.17 -23.88
C LEU A 109 16.18 22.08 -23.23
N ASN A 110 16.18 22.18 -21.91
CA ASN A 110 17.22 22.88 -21.16
C ASN A 110 18.59 22.19 -21.33
N ASP A 111 18.69 20.87 -21.14
CA ASP A 111 19.93 20.09 -21.29
C ASP A 111 20.58 20.18 -22.69
N ILE A 112 19.80 20.44 -23.74
CA ILE A 112 20.31 20.65 -25.10
C ILE A 112 20.67 22.12 -25.40
N GLY A 113 20.48 23.02 -24.44
CA GLY A 113 20.74 24.45 -24.59
C GLY A 113 19.67 25.19 -25.40
N TYR A 114 18.45 24.65 -25.54
CA TYR A 114 17.38 25.28 -26.33
C TYR A 114 16.97 26.65 -25.79
N PHE A 115 17.01 26.81 -24.45
CA PHE A 115 16.68 28.07 -23.79
C PHE A 115 17.89 29.02 -23.65
N ASP A 116 19.09 28.56 -23.99
CA ASP A 116 20.28 29.41 -24.08
C ASP A 116 20.29 30.11 -25.44
N TYR A 117 20.86 31.31 -25.51
CA TYR A 117 20.93 32.12 -26.75
C TYR A 117 21.81 31.50 -27.87
N HIS A 118 22.35 30.30 -27.67
CA HIS A 118 23.09 29.55 -28.68
C HIS A 118 22.11 28.74 -29.55
N ALA A 119 22.04 29.07 -30.85
CA ALA A 119 21.25 28.31 -31.80
C ALA A 119 21.71 26.84 -31.82
N VAL A 120 20.83 25.92 -31.42
CA VAL A 120 21.07 24.48 -31.53
C VAL A 120 21.00 24.08 -33.00
N ASP A 121 22.13 24.04 -33.69
CA ASP A 121 22.17 23.75 -35.13
C ASP A 121 21.82 22.28 -35.46
N ARG A 122 22.25 21.32 -34.62
CA ARG A 122 21.92 19.88 -34.75
C ARG A 122 21.88 19.18 -33.41
N ILE A 123 20.80 18.46 -33.14
CA ILE A 123 20.66 17.60 -31.95
C ILE A 123 21.39 16.28 -32.21
N GLN A 124 22.32 15.91 -31.33
CA GLN A 124 23.01 14.62 -31.40
C GLN A 124 22.02 13.47 -31.13
N PRO A 125 21.99 12.40 -31.97
CA PRO A 125 21.08 11.26 -31.77
C PRO A 125 21.20 10.59 -30.39
N GLU A 126 22.39 10.62 -29.79
CA GLU A 126 22.64 10.11 -28.44
C GLU A 126 21.82 10.83 -27.36
N LYS A 127 21.70 12.17 -27.45
CA LYS A 127 20.89 12.96 -26.50
C LYS A 127 19.40 12.68 -26.64
N LEU A 128 18.94 12.38 -27.85
CA LEU A 128 17.56 12.01 -28.15
C LEU A 128 17.23 10.62 -27.58
N SER A 129 18.12 9.65 -27.80
CA SER A 129 18.05 8.29 -27.27
C SER A 129 18.05 8.28 -25.74
N ASN A 130 19.00 8.99 -25.10
CA ASN A 130 19.10 9.05 -23.64
C ASN A 130 17.84 9.65 -22.99
N PHE A 131 17.21 10.64 -23.62
CA PHE A 131 15.93 11.19 -23.16
C PHE A 131 14.82 10.14 -23.19
N ALA A 132 14.65 9.46 -24.33
CA ALA A 132 13.63 8.43 -24.49
C ALA A 132 13.82 7.29 -23.49
N THR A 133 15.05 6.80 -23.32
CA THR A 133 15.42 5.77 -22.34
C THR A 133 15.10 6.21 -20.90
N ARG A 134 15.53 7.41 -20.49
CA ARG A 134 15.26 7.94 -19.14
C ARG A 134 13.76 8.09 -18.88
N PHE A 135 13.02 8.66 -19.85
CA PHE A 135 11.58 8.80 -19.72
C PHE A 135 10.90 7.44 -19.60
N PHE A 136 11.28 6.48 -20.44
CA PHE A 136 10.73 5.13 -20.40
C PHE A 136 10.88 4.49 -19.01
N TYR A 137 12.06 4.54 -18.41
CA TYR A 137 12.28 3.99 -17.07
C TYR A 137 11.45 4.68 -16.00
N VAL A 138 11.42 6.02 -15.99
CA VAL A 138 10.61 6.80 -15.04
C VAL A 138 9.14 6.45 -15.21
N PHE A 139 8.65 6.40 -16.44
CA PHE A 139 7.28 6.03 -16.76
C PHE A 139 6.93 4.62 -16.25
N VAL A 140 7.77 3.62 -16.53
CA VAL A 140 7.54 2.24 -16.08
C VAL A 140 7.48 2.15 -14.56
N VAL A 141 8.39 2.81 -13.85
CA VAL A 141 8.40 2.84 -12.38
C VAL A 141 7.13 3.51 -11.84
N VAL A 142 6.75 4.67 -12.39
CA VAL A 142 5.53 5.38 -11.96
C VAL A 142 4.28 4.56 -12.24
N GLN A 143 4.16 3.99 -13.45
CA GLN A 143 3.06 3.11 -13.85
C GLN A 143 2.97 1.90 -12.92
N PHE A 144 4.10 1.27 -12.60
CA PHE A 144 4.17 0.13 -11.69
C PHE A 144 3.72 0.51 -10.27
N CYS A 145 4.25 1.61 -9.71
CA CYS A 145 3.90 2.12 -8.39
C CYS A 145 2.41 2.44 -8.30
N VAL A 146 1.85 3.15 -9.29
CA VAL A 146 0.42 3.49 -9.35
C VAL A 146 -0.42 2.21 -9.38
N VAL A 147 -0.06 1.23 -10.19
CA VAL A 147 -0.80 -0.02 -10.33
C VAL A 147 -0.76 -0.86 -9.05
N VAL A 148 0.42 -1.07 -8.46
CA VAL A 148 0.57 -1.79 -7.20
C VAL A 148 -0.22 -1.10 -6.09
N PHE A 149 -0.25 0.24 -6.11
CA PHE A 149 -0.97 1.02 -5.13
C PHE A 149 -2.50 0.99 -5.32
N LEU A 150 -3.00 1.10 -6.55
CA LEU A 150 -4.44 1.10 -6.83
C LEU A 150 -5.07 -0.29 -6.72
N THR A 151 -4.32 -1.36 -7.00
CA THR A 151 -4.87 -2.72 -7.08
C THR A 151 -5.58 -3.16 -5.78
N PRO A 152 -4.97 -3.05 -4.58
CA PRO A 152 -5.66 -3.39 -3.33
C PRO A 152 -6.91 -2.55 -3.07
N ALA A 153 -6.89 -1.25 -3.37
CA ALA A 153 -8.05 -0.37 -3.20
C ALA A 153 -9.26 -0.79 -4.03
N TYR A 154 -9.04 -1.30 -5.25
CA TYR A 154 -10.14 -1.73 -6.14
C TYR A 154 -10.61 -3.16 -5.88
N VAL A 155 -9.72 -4.06 -5.45
CA VAL A 155 -9.98 -5.51 -5.40
C VAL A 155 -10.22 -6.04 -3.98
N ALA A 156 -9.43 -5.62 -3.00
CA ALA A 156 -9.39 -6.27 -1.69
C ALA A 156 -10.70 -6.13 -0.90
N GLY A 157 -11.47 -5.07 -1.14
CA GLY A 157 -12.77 -4.87 -0.49
C GLY A 157 -13.94 -5.61 -1.15
N THR A 158 -13.78 -6.21 -2.33
CA THR A 158 -14.92 -6.54 -3.21
C THR A 158 -15.87 -7.64 -2.70
N VAL A 159 -15.36 -8.66 -2.03
CA VAL A 159 -16.17 -9.74 -1.43
C VAL A 159 -16.54 -9.37 0.00
N ALA A 160 -15.61 -8.75 0.73
CA ALA A 160 -15.84 -8.30 2.10
C ALA A 160 -16.93 -7.21 2.20
N ASP A 161 -17.07 -6.32 1.23
CA ASP A 161 -18.16 -5.32 1.15
C ASP A 161 -19.54 -6.02 0.97
N GLU A 162 -19.60 -7.13 0.21
CA GLU A 162 -20.83 -7.92 0.09
C GLU A 162 -21.17 -8.69 1.36
N LYS A 163 -20.15 -9.18 2.09
CA LYS A 163 -20.34 -9.81 3.40
C LYS A 163 -20.84 -8.81 4.43
N GLU A 164 -20.28 -7.61 4.45
CA GLU A 164 -20.71 -6.55 5.37
C GLU A 164 -22.14 -6.10 5.10
N ARG A 165 -22.53 -5.99 3.82
CA ARG A 165 -23.89 -5.64 3.40
C ARG A 165 -24.90 -6.79 3.49
N LYS A 166 -24.46 -7.99 3.89
CA LYS A 166 -25.26 -9.24 3.88
C LYS A 166 -25.84 -9.59 2.50
N THR A 167 -25.24 -9.11 1.41
CA THR A 167 -25.69 -9.42 0.05
C THR A 167 -25.08 -10.70 -0.50
N LEU A 168 -23.99 -11.18 0.12
CA LEU A 168 -23.33 -12.43 -0.30
C LEU A 168 -24.26 -13.65 -0.15
N GLU A 169 -25.17 -13.66 0.83
CA GLU A 169 -26.12 -14.76 1.05
C GLU A 169 -27.08 -14.91 -0.14
N PHE A 170 -27.57 -13.79 -0.69
CA PHE A 170 -28.39 -13.81 -1.90
C PHE A 170 -27.61 -14.33 -3.10
N LEU A 171 -26.33 -13.96 -3.23
CA LEU A 171 -25.46 -14.45 -4.31
C LEU A 171 -25.24 -15.97 -4.19
N LEU A 172 -25.06 -16.49 -2.97
CA LEU A 172 -24.86 -17.92 -2.70
C LEU A 172 -26.16 -18.75 -2.82
N ALA A 173 -27.33 -18.11 -2.76
CA ALA A 173 -28.63 -18.76 -3.00
C ALA A 173 -28.95 -18.96 -4.49
N THR A 174 -28.20 -18.31 -5.39
CA THR A 174 -28.32 -18.52 -6.84
C THR A 174 -27.52 -19.74 -7.31
N ASP A 175 -27.77 -20.21 -8.54
CA ASP A 175 -27.06 -21.33 -9.18
C ASP A 175 -25.59 -21.04 -9.56
N LEU A 176 -25.00 -19.97 -9.04
CA LEU A 176 -23.62 -19.59 -9.31
C LEU A 176 -22.60 -20.45 -8.55
N ARG A 177 -21.60 -20.94 -9.28
CA ARG A 177 -20.45 -21.66 -8.70
C ARG A 177 -19.48 -20.68 -8.04
N ASN A 178 -18.76 -21.13 -7.00
CA ASN A 178 -17.76 -20.29 -6.30
C ASN A 178 -16.74 -19.66 -7.27
N ARG A 179 -16.29 -20.43 -8.26
CA ARG A 179 -15.36 -19.96 -9.29
C ARG A 179 -15.95 -18.83 -10.14
N GLU A 180 -17.21 -18.91 -10.53
CA GLU A 180 -17.87 -17.89 -11.36
C GLU A 180 -17.98 -16.56 -10.60
N ILE A 181 -18.25 -16.63 -9.29
CA ILE A 181 -18.29 -15.46 -8.41
C ILE A 181 -16.88 -14.82 -8.31
N ILE A 182 -15.87 -15.61 -7.96
CA ILE A 182 -14.50 -15.13 -7.72
C ILE A 182 -13.86 -14.59 -9.01
N PHE A 183 -13.89 -15.36 -10.10
CA PHE A 183 -13.32 -14.94 -11.38
C PHE A 183 -14.10 -13.79 -12.01
N GLY A 184 -15.44 -13.76 -11.88
CA GLY A 184 -16.25 -12.66 -12.38
C GLY A 184 -15.93 -11.34 -11.67
N LYS A 185 -15.76 -11.38 -10.34
CA LYS A 185 -15.32 -10.20 -9.56
C LYS A 185 -13.90 -9.78 -9.88
N LEU A 186 -12.97 -10.73 -9.96
CA LEU A 186 -11.58 -10.47 -10.31
C LEU A 186 -11.49 -9.78 -11.68
N ALA A 187 -12.08 -10.39 -12.71
CA ALA A 187 -12.02 -9.89 -14.08
C ALA A 187 -12.57 -8.47 -14.18
N ALA A 188 -13.70 -8.17 -13.53
CA ALA A 188 -14.27 -6.83 -13.56
C ALA A 188 -13.34 -5.76 -12.99
N ARG A 189 -12.59 -6.08 -11.93
CA ARG A 189 -11.62 -5.14 -11.34
C ARG A 189 -10.33 -5.06 -12.13
N VAL A 190 -9.83 -6.19 -12.61
CA VAL A 190 -8.64 -6.24 -13.48
C VAL A 190 -8.88 -5.44 -14.75
N THR A 191 -10.08 -5.51 -15.37
CA THR A 191 -10.41 -4.67 -16.55
C THR A 191 -10.26 -3.18 -16.24
N VAL A 192 -10.71 -2.70 -15.07
CA VAL A 192 -10.55 -1.30 -14.68
C VAL A 192 -9.07 -0.94 -14.51
N LEU A 193 -8.27 -1.83 -13.91
CA LEU A 193 -6.84 -1.61 -13.70
C LEU A 193 -6.04 -1.64 -15.02
N LEU A 194 -6.37 -2.55 -15.94
CA LEU A 194 -5.76 -2.64 -17.26
C LEU A 194 -5.98 -1.37 -18.09
N MET A 195 -7.10 -0.66 -17.91
CA MET A 195 -7.31 0.63 -18.58
C MET A 195 -6.25 1.67 -18.20
N PHE A 196 -5.66 1.61 -17.00
CA PHE A 196 -4.55 2.50 -16.63
C PHE A 196 -3.26 2.14 -17.37
N VAL A 197 -2.98 0.85 -17.53
CA VAL A 197 -1.81 0.36 -18.30
C VAL A 197 -1.96 0.73 -19.77
N LEU A 198 -3.15 0.48 -20.35
CA LEU A 198 -3.44 0.81 -21.74
C LEU A 198 -3.40 2.33 -22.02
N ALA A 199 -3.70 3.16 -21.03
CA ALA A 199 -3.59 4.61 -21.18
C ALA A 199 -2.15 5.10 -21.36
N GLY A 200 -1.16 4.34 -20.86
CA GLY A 200 0.26 4.62 -21.00
C GLY A 200 0.89 4.14 -22.30
N LEU A 201 0.33 3.11 -22.94
CA LEU A 201 0.91 2.50 -24.14
C LEU A 201 1.10 3.47 -25.30
N PRO A 202 0.15 4.37 -25.64
CA PRO A 202 0.36 5.34 -26.72
C PRO A 202 1.60 6.22 -26.48
N VAL A 203 1.84 6.62 -25.23
CA VAL A 203 2.99 7.46 -24.86
C VAL A 203 4.30 6.71 -25.12
N ILE A 204 4.38 5.45 -24.68
CA ILE A 204 5.58 4.63 -24.89
C ILE A 204 5.81 4.36 -26.38
N ALA A 205 4.73 4.09 -27.14
CA ALA A 205 4.82 3.83 -28.57
C ALA A 205 5.39 5.04 -29.34
N PHE A 206 4.99 6.27 -28.98
CA PHE A 206 5.59 7.47 -29.58
C PHE A 206 7.06 7.64 -29.24
N LEU A 207 7.48 7.26 -28.04
CA LEU A 207 8.86 7.44 -27.59
C LEU A 207 9.86 6.52 -28.30
N GLN A 208 9.40 5.38 -28.79
CA GLN A 208 10.24 4.49 -29.60
C GLN A 208 10.75 5.17 -30.89
N LEU A 209 10.06 6.20 -31.40
CA LEU A 209 10.49 6.96 -32.57
C LEU A 209 11.76 7.78 -32.33
N PHE A 210 12.09 8.10 -31.07
CA PHE A 210 13.29 8.87 -30.71
C PHE A 210 14.55 7.99 -30.59
N GLY A 211 14.42 6.67 -30.74
CA GLY A 211 15.50 5.71 -30.52
C GLY A 211 15.79 5.45 -29.04
N GLY A 212 16.56 4.40 -28.73
CA GLY A 212 17.02 4.11 -27.37
C GLY A 212 16.11 3.24 -26.49
N ILE A 213 14.97 2.79 -26.99
CA ILE A 213 14.06 1.88 -26.27
C ILE A 213 13.91 0.59 -27.07
N ASP A 214 14.40 -0.51 -26.51
CA ASP A 214 14.20 -1.84 -27.10
C ASP A 214 12.73 -2.26 -26.98
N PRO A 215 12.08 -2.74 -28.06
CA PRO A 215 10.70 -3.24 -28.00
C PRO A 215 10.50 -4.31 -26.92
N ASP A 216 11.49 -5.17 -26.73
CA ASP A 216 11.48 -6.26 -25.75
C ASP A 216 11.33 -5.75 -24.32
N GLN A 217 11.94 -4.60 -23.99
CA GLN A 217 11.84 -3.97 -22.68
C GLN A 217 10.43 -3.43 -22.42
N VAL A 218 9.79 -2.84 -23.44
CA VAL A 218 8.40 -2.36 -23.35
C VAL A 218 7.44 -3.52 -23.09
N LEU A 219 7.64 -4.63 -23.80
CA LEU A 219 6.83 -5.83 -23.66
C LEU A 219 7.04 -6.49 -22.30
N ALA A 220 8.29 -6.63 -21.86
CA ALA A 220 8.63 -7.16 -20.55
C ALA A 220 8.02 -6.32 -19.42
N ALA A 221 8.14 -4.98 -19.49
CA ALA A 221 7.56 -4.07 -18.50
C ALA A 221 6.02 -4.15 -18.46
N THR A 222 5.39 -4.22 -19.64
CA THR A 222 3.92 -4.35 -19.75
C THR A 222 3.45 -5.70 -19.19
N ALA A 223 4.10 -6.80 -19.57
CA ALA A 223 3.79 -8.14 -19.10
C ALA A 223 3.99 -8.26 -17.57
N ALA A 224 5.11 -7.77 -17.05
CA ALA A 224 5.38 -7.73 -15.61
C ALA A 224 4.30 -6.93 -14.87
N THR A 225 3.89 -5.78 -15.40
CA THR A 225 2.81 -4.97 -14.79
C THR A 225 1.48 -5.74 -14.75
N ILE A 226 1.11 -6.41 -15.84
CA ILE A 226 -0.12 -7.22 -15.90
C ILE A 226 -0.07 -8.40 -14.90
N LEU A 227 1.05 -9.13 -14.84
CA LEU A 227 1.23 -10.23 -13.89
C LEU A 227 1.13 -9.74 -12.44
N THR A 228 1.68 -8.56 -12.15
CA THR A 228 1.57 -7.93 -10.84
C THR A 228 0.13 -7.57 -10.49
N ILE A 229 -0.62 -7.01 -11.45
CA ILE A 229 -2.06 -6.73 -11.26
C ILE A 229 -2.77 -8.02 -10.86
N LEU A 230 -2.57 -9.11 -11.60
CA LEU A 230 -3.24 -10.38 -11.36
C LEU A 230 -2.89 -10.94 -9.97
N GLY A 231 -1.61 -10.95 -9.63
CA GLY A 231 -1.14 -11.50 -8.37
C GLY A 231 -1.55 -10.70 -7.14
N VAL A 232 -1.39 -9.37 -7.18
CA VAL A 232 -1.86 -8.49 -6.08
C VAL A 232 -3.38 -8.50 -5.99
N SER A 233 -4.10 -8.64 -7.11
CA SER A 233 -5.56 -8.82 -7.11
C SER A 233 -5.96 -10.14 -6.45
N ALA A 234 -5.27 -11.24 -6.75
CA ALA A 234 -5.50 -12.54 -6.13
C ALA A 234 -5.25 -12.50 -4.61
N LEU A 235 -4.19 -11.82 -4.18
CA LEU A 235 -3.91 -11.55 -2.77
C LEU A 235 -5.03 -10.74 -2.12
N GLY A 236 -5.52 -9.71 -2.80
CA GLY A 236 -6.67 -8.91 -2.39
C GLY A 236 -7.93 -9.74 -2.17
N LEU A 237 -8.25 -10.61 -3.13
CA LEU A 237 -9.40 -11.53 -3.06
C LEU A 237 -9.25 -12.59 -1.96
N ALA A 238 -8.05 -13.12 -1.73
CA ALA A 238 -7.77 -14.06 -0.65
C ALA A 238 -8.07 -13.44 0.73
N PHE A 239 -7.64 -12.20 0.96
CA PHE A 239 -8.00 -11.47 2.18
C PHE A 239 -9.47 -11.07 2.22
N SER A 240 -10.06 -10.65 1.10
CA SER A 240 -11.48 -10.30 0.99
C SER A 240 -12.40 -11.46 1.38
N THR A 241 -12.06 -12.66 0.94
CA THR A 241 -12.80 -13.89 1.24
C THR A 241 -12.59 -14.35 2.67
N ALA A 242 -11.39 -14.20 3.24
CA ALA A 242 -11.08 -14.58 4.62
C ALA A 242 -11.68 -13.62 5.68
N LEU A 243 -11.64 -12.31 5.46
CA LEU A 243 -11.93 -11.30 6.48
C LEU A 243 -13.37 -10.76 6.38
N ARG A 244 -14.01 -10.49 7.52
CA ARG A 244 -15.42 -10.06 7.57
C ARG A 244 -15.65 -8.64 7.07
N ARG A 245 -14.70 -7.73 7.32
CA ARG A 245 -14.84 -6.29 7.04
C ARG A 245 -13.95 -5.88 5.86
N PRO A 246 -14.43 -5.06 4.93
CA PRO A 246 -13.66 -4.61 3.76
C PRO A 246 -12.44 -3.79 4.15
N ARG A 247 -12.54 -2.96 5.20
CA ARG A 247 -11.40 -2.20 5.73
C ARG A 247 -10.23 -3.09 6.18
N ASP A 248 -10.54 -4.23 6.81
CA ASP A 248 -9.54 -5.16 7.32
C ASP A 248 -8.89 -5.89 6.13
N ALA A 249 -9.68 -6.25 5.12
CA ALA A 249 -9.18 -6.85 3.89
C ALA A 249 -8.23 -5.93 3.12
N ILE A 250 -8.65 -4.68 2.87
CA ILE A 250 -7.82 -3.67 2.20
C ILE A 250 -6.52 -3.44 2.97
N ALA A 251 -6.58 -3.26 4.29
CA ALA A 251 -5.40 -3.03 5.11
C ALA A 251 -4.42 -4.21 5.08
N MET A 252 -4.91 -5.45 5.17
CA MET A 252 -4.05 -6.64 5.13
C MET A 252 -3.42 -6.87 3.75
N THR A 253 -4.13 -6.54 2.67
CA THR A 253 -3.55 -6.62 1.32
C THR A 253 -2.43 -5.61 1.12
N TYR A 254 -2.61 -4.35 1.55
CA TYR A 254 -1.54 -3.36 1.52
C TYR A 254 -0.35 -3.78 2.39
N LEU A 255 -0.62 -4.21 3.62
CA LEU A 255 0.41 -4.71 4.54
C LEU A 255 1.23 -5.84 3.89
N ALA A 256 0.56 -6.85 3.33
CA ALA A 256 1.22 -7.99 2.72
C ALA A 256 2.00 -7.59 1.46
N ALA A 257 1.44 -6.74 0.60
CA ALA A 257 2.11 -6.27 -0.61
C ALA A 257 3.34 -5.40 -0.30
N THR A 258 3.23 -4.45 0.64
CA THR A 258 4.35 -3.61 1.08
C THR A 258 5.43 -4.43 1.76
N LEU A 259 5.06 -5.36 2.65
CA LEU A 259 6.02 -6.22 3.31
C LEU A 259 6.76 -7.10 2.32
N PHE A 260 6.03 -7.72 1.38
CA PHE A 260 6.63 -8.47 0.29
C PHE A 260 7.61 -7.61 -0.53
N GLY A 261 7.18 -6.43 -0.96
CA GLY A 261 8.00 -5.51 -1.75
C GLY A 261 9.31 -5.10 -1.05
N ILE A 262 9.28 -4.87 0.26
CA ILE A 262 10.49 -4.47 1.00
C ILE A 262 11.41 -5.66 1.23
N LEU A 263 10.86 -6.79 1.70
CA LEU A 263 11.67 -7.97 2.03
C LEU A 263 12.30 -8.64 0.80
N SER A 264 11.59 -8.65 -0.33
CA SER A 264 12.10 -9.20 -1.58
C SER A 264 13.24 -8.40 -2.19
N VAL A 265 13.43 -7.13 -1.80
CA VAL A 265 14.65 -6.38 -2.14
C VAL A 265 15.71 -6.62 -1.07
N PHE A 266 15.34 -6.43 0.19
CA PHE A 266 16.30 -6.40 1.29
C PHE A 266 17.00 -7.73 1.52
N ILE A 267 16.26 -8.84 1.55
CA ILE A 267 16.84 -10.15 1.85
C ILE A 267 17.86 -10.54 0.77
N PRO A 268 17.54 -10.52 -0.54
CA PRO A 268 18.53 -10.79 -1.58
C PRO A 268 19.72 -9.83 -1.56
N SER A 269 19.47 -8.51 -1.43
CA SER A 269 20.54 -7.51 -1.42
C SER A 269 21.49 -7.68 -0.24
N TYR A 270 20.97 -7.93 0.96
CA TYR A 270 21.78 -8.18 2.15
C TYR A 270 22.56 -9.50 2.03
N VAL A 271 21.89 -10.57 1.60
CA VAL A 271 22.54 -11.88 1.43
C VAL A 271 23.70 -11.77 0.44
N ARG A 272 23.52 -11.06 -0.69
CA ARG A 272 24.60 -10.80 -1.65
C ARG A 272 25.71 -9.95 -1.06
N PHE A 273 25.37 -8.89 -0.32
CA PHE A 273 26.35 -8.03 0.34
C PHE A 273 27.19 -8.81 1.38
N ALA A 274 26.55 -9.66 2.19
CA ALA A 274 27.20 -10.36 3.28
C ALA A 274 27.94 -11.63 2.84
N LEU A 275 27.43 -12.36 1.83
CA LEU A 275 28.02 -13.62 1.37
C LEU A 275 29.08 -13.44 0.27
N ALA A 276 28.91 -12.50 -0.67
CA ALA A 276 29.82 -12.40 -1.82
C ALA A 276 31.30 -12.15 -1.45
N PRO A 277 31.63 -11.27 -0.47
CA PRO A 277 33.02 -11.04 -0.07
C PRO A 277 33.70 -12.27 0.57
N ARG A 278 32.90 -13.20 1.10
CA ARG A 278 33.38 -14.34 1.90
C ARG A 278 33.57 -15.63 1.08
N GLY A 279 33.44 -15.54 -0.25
CA GLY A 279 33.71 -16.65 -1.16
C GLY A 279 32.61 -17.71 -1.21
N TYR A 280 31.41 -17.41 -0.69
CA TYR A 280 30.25 -18.28 -0.88
C TYR A 280 29.84 -18.29 -2.35
N THR A 281 29.67 -19.49 -2.91
CA THR A 281 29.25 -19.68 -4.31
C THR A 281 28.11 -20.69 -4.41
N THR A 282 28.11 -21.74 -3.61
CA THR A 282 27.05 -22.76 -3.63
C THR A 282 26.66 -23.24 -2.24
N PHE A 283 25.47 -23.84 -2.11
CA PHE A 283 25.06 -24.55 -0.89
C PHE A 283 24.20 -25.77 -1.23
N THR A 284 24.29 -26.84 -0.44
CA THR A 284 23.53 -28.06 -0.71
C THR A 284 22.19 -28.06 0.02
N LEU A 285 21.08 -28.11 -0.72
CA LEU A 285 19.73 -28.24 -0.16
C LEU A 285 18.99 -29.40 -0.84
N LEU A 286 18.45 -30.32 -0.04
CA LEU A 286 17.74 -31.53 -0.53
C LEU A 286 18.61 -32.38 -1.48
N GLY A 287 19.93 -32.36 -1.32
CA GLY A 287 20.88 -33.11 -2.15
C GLY A 287 21.23 -32.46 -3.50
N TYR A 288 20.80 -31.22 -3.74
CA TYR A 288 21.17 -30.43 -4.92
C TYR A 288 22.02 -29.23 -4.52
N ASP A 289 23.06 -28.92 -5.30
CA ASP A 289 23.91 -27.75 -5.10
C ASP A 289 23.30 -26.53 -5.80
N TRP A 290 22.86 -25.57 -4.99
CA TRP A 290 22.27 -24.33 -5.44
C TRP A 290 23.32 -23.23 -5.49
N ASP A 291 23.36 -22.47 -6.57
CA ASP A 291 24.06 -21.18 -6.61
C ASP A 291 23.29 -20.16 -5.75
N TYR A 292 23.99 -19.49 -4.83
CA TYR A 292 23.38 -18.48 -3.96
C TYR A 292 22.87 -17.27 -4.75
N ALA A 293 23.56 -16.90 -5.84
CA ALA A 293 23.15 -15.77 -6.68
C ALA A 293 21.81 -16.08 -7.36
N ASP A 294 21.67 -17.29 -7.90
CA ASP A 294 20.43 -17.77 -8.51
C ASP A 294 19.30 -17.89 -7.47
N PHE A 295 19.59 -18.47 -6.30
CA PHE A 295 18.63 -18.60 -5.22
C PHE A 295 18.12 -17.23 -4.71
N THR A 296 19.02 -16.26 -4.55
CA THR A 296 18.64 -14.89 -4.15
C THR A 296 17.81 -14.18 -5.22
N ASP A 297 18.07 -14.43 -6.51
CA ASP A 297 17.22 -13.93 -7.58
C ASP A 297 15.83 -14.56 -7.57
N TRP A 298 15.69 -15.83 -7.20
CA TRP A 298 14.37 -16.46 -7.00
C TRP A 298 13.59 -15.84 -5.85
N LEU A 299 14.25 -15.43 -4.76
CA LEU A 299 13.63 -14.71 -3.65
C LEU A 299 13.16 -13.31 -4.06
N GLY A 300 13.94 -12.63 -4.91
CA GLY A 300 13.62 -11.32 -5.47
C GLY A 300 12.73 -11.34 -6.72
N ALA A 301 12.47 -12.52 -7.30
CA ALA A 301 11.88 -12.68 -8.63
C ALA A 301 10.49 -12.06 -8.77
N GLY A 302 9.72 -11.92 -7.68
CA GLY A 302 8.40 -11.30 -7.74
C GLY A 302 8.39 -9.78 -7.64
N ASN A 303 9.55 -9.14 -7.51
CA ASN A 303 9.66 -7.70 -7.32
C ASN A 303 10.36 -7.01 -8.51
N ALA A 304 9.59 -6.19 -9.24
CA ALA A 304 10.10 -5.45 -10.38
C ALA A 304 11.22 -4.46 -10.00
N LEU A 305 11.19 -3.86 -8.81
CA LEU A 305 12.25 -2.96 -8.35
C LEU A 305 13.56 -3.71 -8.12
N TYR A 306 13.50 -4.91 -7.53
CA TYR A 306 14.69 -5.76 -7.37
C TYR A 306 15.29 -6.11 -8.72
N LEU A 307 14.45 -6.51 -9.69
CA LEU A 307 14.91 -6.82 -11.05
C LEU A 307 15.62 -5.62 -11.69
N VAL A 308 15.02 -4.44 -11.63
CA VAL A 308 15.61 -3.21 -12.15
C VAL A 308 16.95 -2.92 -11.46
N ILE A 309 17.01 -2.93 -10.13
CA ILE A 309 18.24 -2.68 -9.36
C ILE A 309 19.34 -3.70 -9.69
N SER A 310 18.97 -4.99 -9.81
CA SER A 310 19.91 -6.06 -10.13
C SER A 310 20.51 -5.92 -11.53
N MET A 311 19.73 -5.43 -12.50
CA MET A 311 20.18 -5.16 -13.87
C MET A 311 21.06 -3.91 -13.99
N PHE A 312 20.90 -2.95 -13.08
CA PHE A 312 21.73 -1.75 -13.00
C PHE A 312 23.01 -1.94 -12.19
N ASN A 313 23.22 -3.09 -11.55
CA ASN A 313 24.40 -3.31 -10.73
C ASN A 313 25.59 -3.74 -11.61
N PRO A 314 26.60 -2.89 -11.83
CA PRO A 314 27.73 -3.20 -12.72
C PRO A 314 28.58 -4.40 -12.24
N ARG A 315 28.47 -4.79 -10.97
CA ARG A 315 29.16 -5.97 -10.41
C ARG A 315 28.51 -7.31 -10.81
N ALA A 316 27.28 -7.30 -11.33
CA ALA A 316 26.56 -8.52 -11.71
C ALA A 316 26.91 -9.04 -13.12
N GLY A 317 27.84 -8.40 -13.83
CA GLY A 317 28.41 -8.92 -15.09
C GLY A 317 27.47 -8.96 -16.31
N ALA A 318 26.16 -8.78 -16.12
CA ALA A 318 25.18 -8.70 -17.18
C ALA A 318 24.59 -7.29 -17.21
N GLY A 319 24.95 -6.50 -18.23
CA GLY A 319 24.13 -5.36 -18.61
C GLY A 319 22.72 -5.81 -19.02
N MET A 320 21.88 -4.87 -19.45
CA MET A 320 20.53 -5.15 -19.97
C MET A 320 20.55 -5.88 -21.32
N SER A 321 21.15 -7.07 -21.37
CA SER A 321 21.03 -7.95 -22.52
C SER A 321 19.60 -8.48 -22.60
N ALA A 322 19.09 -8.67 -23.82
CA ALA A 322 17.76 -9.25 -24.05
C ALA A 322 17.60 -10.62 -23.36
N ALA A 323 18.67 -11.42 -23.29
CA ALA A 323 18.70 -12.70 -22.60
C ALA A 323 18.49 -12.58 -21.08
N ALA A 324 19.12 -11.59 -20.43
CA ALA A 324 18.94 -11.33 -19.01
C ALA A 324 17.52 -10.86 -18.68
N VAL A 325 16.95 -9.98 -19.52
CA VAL A 325 15.55 -9.53 -19.40
C VAL A 325 14.59 -10.71 -19.58
N GLY A 326 14.82 -11.57 -20.57
CA GLY A 326 14.03 -12.77 -20.80
C GLY A 326 14.05 -13.73 -19.62
N ALA A 327 15.24 -14.03 -19.08
CA ALA A 327 15.39 -14.91 -17.91
C ALA A 327 14.69 -14.34 -16.66
N ALA A 328 14.84 -13.04 -16.41
CA ALA A 328 14.14 -12.34 -15.34
C ALA A 328 12.61 -12.43 -15.49
N LEU A 329 12.09 -12.21 -16.70
CA LEU A 329 10.66 -12.29 -16.98
C LEU A 329 10.10 -13.71 -16.79
N VAL A 330 10.86 -14.75 -17.13
CA VAL A 330 10.47 -16.14 -16.88
C VAL A 330 10.32 -16.39 -15.37
N ARG A 331 11.31 -15.99 -14.56
CA ARG A 331 11.24 -16.11 -13.09
C ARG A 331 10.07 -15.31 -12.52
N TYR A 332 9.87 -14.09 -13.01
CA TYR A 332 8.74 -13.22 -12.64
C TYR A 332 7.40 -13.89 -12.94
N THR A 333 7.27 -14.52 -14.11
CA THR A 333 6.06 -15.22 -14.56
C THR A 333 5.79 -16.46 -13.74
N ILE A 334 6.81 -17.26 -13.43
CA ILE A 334 6.67 -18.45 -12.60
C ILE A 334 6.24 -18.05 -11.17
N PHE A 335 6.87 -17.02 -10.60
CA PHE A 335 6.53 -16.52 -9.27
C PHE A 335 5.08 -16.03 -9.21
N TRP A 336 4.70 -15.07 -10.06
CA TRP A 336 3.36 -14.50 -10.01
C TRP A 336 2.28 -15.47 -10.53
N GLY A 337 2.61 -16.32 -11.50
CA GLY A 337 1.72 -17.36 -12.01
C GLY A 337 1.36 -18.38 -10.91
N SER A 338 2.37 -18.89 -10.20
CA SER A 338 2.15 -19.82 -9.09
C SER A 338 1.43 -19.15 -7.91
N ALA A 339 1.85 -17.95 -7.50
CA ALA A 339 1.20 -17.19 -6.44
C ALA A 339 -0.28 -16.90 -6.76
N THR A 340 -0.58 -16.47 -7.98
CA THR A 340 -1.96 -16.21 -8.44
C THR A 340 -2.80 -17.48 -8.40
N ALA A 341 -2.28 -18.60 -8.91
CA ALA A 341 -3.00 -19.87 -8.93
C ALA A 341 -3.33 -20.36 -7.51
N LEU A 342 -2.35 -20.30 -6.59
CA LEU A 342 -2.52 -20.71 -5.20
C LEU A 342 -3.53 -19.80 -4.46
N LEU A 343 -3.40 -18.48 -4.59
CA LEU A 343 -4.28 -17.51 -3.91
C LEU A 343 -5.71 -17.54 -4.44
N LEU A 344 -5.90 -17.71 -5.75
CA LEU A 344 -7.25 -17.89 -6.34
C LEU A 344 -7.85 -19.24 -5.96
N GLY A 345 -7.06 -20.31 -6.00
CA GLY A 345 -7.50 -21.63 -5.53
C GLY A 345 -7.97 -21.59 -4.08
N TYR A 346 -7.18 -20.96 -3.21
CA TYR A 346 -7.54 -20.71 -1.82
C TYR A 346 -8.83 -19.88 -1.69
N SER A 347 -8.98 -18.81 -2.46
CA SER A 347 -10.16 -17.95 -2.46
C SER A 347 -11.44 -18.70 -2.86
N VAL A 348 -11.36 -19.56 -3.89
CA VAL A 348 -12.49 -20.38 -4.38
C VAL A 348 -12.86 -21.46 -3.37
N TRP A 349 -11.86 -22.12 -2.78
CA TRP A 349 -12.04 -23.19 -1.80
C TRP A 349 -12.73 -22.67 -0.52
N GLN A 350 -12.28 -21.53 0.01
CA GLN A 350 -12.77 -21.06 1.30
C GLN A 350 -14.11 -20.29 1.24
N LEU A 351 -14.55 -19.80 0.07
CA LEU A 351 -15.65 -18.83 -0.07
C LEU A 351 -16.92 -19.23 0.70
N ARG A 352 -17.48 -20.42 0.42
CA ARG A 352 -18.73 -20.89 1.05
C ARG A 352 -18.54 -21.24 2.52
N ALA A 353 -17.46 -21.96 2.84
CA ALA A 353 -17.19 -22.40 4.22
C ALA A 353 -17.04 -21.20 5.17
N VAL A 354 -16.26 -20.20 4.75
CA VAL A 354 -16.04 -18.99 5.53
C VAL A 354 -17.29 -18.11 5.55
N ALA A 355 -17.98 -17.92 4.42
CA ALA A 355 -19.20 -17.10 4.38
C ALA A 355 -20.29 -17.66 5.31
N LEU A 356 -20.59 -18.96 5.24
CA LEU A 356 -21.62 -19.61 6.06
C LEU A 356 -21.27 -19.57 7.55
N HIS A 357 -20.00 -19.84 7.91
CA HIS A 357 -19.55 -19.77 9.29
C HIS A 357 -19.61 -18.34 9.85
N GLN A 358 -19.38 -17.33 9.00
CA GLN A 358 -19.43 -15.93 9.40
C GLN A 358 -20.87 -15.41 9.56
N SER A 359 -21.81 -15.86 8.72
CA SER A 359 -23.22 -15.50 8.79
C SER A 359 -23.98 -16.22 9.92
N TYR A 360 -23.83 -17.53 10.03
CA TYR A 360 -24.64 -18.36 10.95
C TYR A 360 -23.92 -18.75 12.26
N GLY A 361 -22.61 -18.47 12.36
CA GLY A 361 -21.78 -18.87 13.50
C GLY A 361 -21.39 -20.35 13.47
N ALA A 362 -20.64 -20.79 14.49
CA ALA A 362 -20.29 -22.20 14.63
C ALA A 362 -21.55 -23.06 14.88
N PRO A 363 -21.66 -24.26 14.29
CA PRO A 363 -22.74 -25.19 14.62
C PRO A 363 -22.78 -25.41 16.14
N ARG A 364 -23.98 -25.43 16.72
CA ARG A 364 -24.23 -25.42 18.17
C ARG A 364 -23.69 -26.64 18.97
N GLY A 365 -22.88 -27.51 18.38
CA GLY A 365 -22.30 -28.68 19.05
C GLY A 365 -20.83 -28.47 19.45
N GLY A 366 -20.56 -28.27 20.74
CA GLY A 366 -19.21 -28.30 21.30
C GLY A 366 -19.05 -27.42 22.53
N GLY A 367 -19.02 -28.04 23.73
CA GLY A 367 -18.94 -27.38 25.04
C GLY A 367 -17.73 -26.47 25.32
N GLY A 368 -16.85 -26.21 24.35
CA GLY A 368 -15.67 -25.34 24.49
C GLY A 368 -15.97 -23.83 24.58
N SER A 369 -17.18 -23.39 24.21
CA SER A 369 -17.53 -21.96 24.11
C SER A 369 -17.59 -21.22 25.46
N ARG A 370 -18.03 -21.87 26.54
CA ARG A 370 -18.12 -21.24 27.88
C ARG A 370 -16.75 -21.08 28.54
N ALA A 371 -15.87 -22.06 28.43
CA ALA A 371 -14.51 -22.00 28.98
C ALA A 371 -13.63 -21.00 28.21
N ALA A 372 -13.76 -20.94 26.87
CA ALA A 372 -13.08 -19.94 26.05
C ALA A 372 -13.59 -18.51 26.30
N ARG A 373 -14.91 -18.31 26.48
CA ARG A 373 -15.48 -17.01 26.89
C ARG A 373 -15.01 -16.60 28.30
N ARG A 374 -14.93 -17.53 29.25
CA ARG A 374 -14.39 -17.27 30.60
C ARG A 374 -12.90 -16.95 30.59
N ARG A 375 -12.07 -17.63 29.79
CA ARG A 375 -10.65 -17.25 29.58
C ARG A 375 -10.52 -15.89 28.90
N ALA A 376 -11.35 -15.59 27.90
CA ALA A 376 -11.32 -14.30 27.21
C ALA A 376 -11.73 -13.13 28.12
N ALA A 377 -12.65 -13.37 29.06
CA ALA A 377 -13.07 -12.41 30.08
C ALA A 377 -11.98 -12.16 31.15
N ARG A 378 -11.21 -13.19 31.55
CA ARG A 378 -10.10 -13.06 32.51
C ARG A 378 -8.88 -12.28 32.01
N VAL A 379 -8.77 -12.00 30.71
CA VAL A 379 -7.61 -11.31 30.11
C VAL A 379 -7.85 -9.81 29.93
N ARG A 380 -9.04 -9.28 30.28
CA ARG A 380 -9.31 -7.84 30.18
C ARG A 380 -8.98 -7.17 31.52
N PRO A 381 -8.19 -6.08 31.52
CA PRO A 381 -7.93 -5.33 32.74
C PRO A 381 -9.23 -4.75 33.30
N GLU A 382 -9.24 -4.43 34.59
CA GLU A 382 -10.39 -3.80 35.25
C GLU A 382 -10.75 -2.46 34.59
N LEU A 383 -12.04 -2.10 34.65
CA LEU A 383 -12.54 -0.86 34.08
C LEU A 383 -12.01 0.31 34.92
N GLY A 384 -11.05 1.05 34.38
CA GLY A 384 -10.48 2.24 35.03
C GLY A 384 -11.36 3.49 34.92
N ALA A 385 -10.84 4.63 35.38
CA ALA A 385 -11.52 5.92 35.39
C ALA A 385 -11.91 6.45 33.99
N ASP A 386 -11.27 5.95 32.93
CA ASP A 386 -11.54 6.33 31.55
C ASP A 386 -12.24 5.19 30.77
N PRO A 387 -13.57 5.06 30.85
CA PRO A 387 -14.31 3.95 30.24
C PRO A 387 -14.21 3.95 28.72
N MET A 388 -14.05 5.13 28.10
CA MET A 388 -13.91 5.27 26.65
C MET A 388 -12.58 4.69 26.14
N ILE A 389 -11.46 4.99 26.83
CA ILE A 389 -10.15 4.43 26.48
C ILE A 389 -10.18 2.91 26.64
N TRP A 390 -10.77 2.43 27.73
CA TRP A 390 -10.89 1.00 27.98
C TRP A 390 -11.67 0.28 26.86
N LYS A 391 -12.80 0.86 26.43
CA LYS A 391 -13.62 0.35 25.31
C LYS A 391 -12.77 0.24 24.05
N GLU A 392 -12.13 1.33 23.64
CA GLU A 392 -11.40 1.40 22.36
C GLU A 392 -10.15 0.48 22.37
N VAL A 393 -9.43 0.38 23.49
CA VAL A 393 -8.16 -0.38 23.60
C VAL A 393 -8.37 -1.87 23.90
N PHE A 394 -9.44 -2.28 24.58
CA PHE A 394 -9.61 -3.67 25.03
C PHE A 394 -10.90 -4.34 24.56
N ALA A 395 -11.98 -3.58 24.34
CA ALA A 395 -13.24 -4.13 23.83
C ALA A 395 -13.27 -4.15 22.30
N GLU A 396 -12.77 -3.10 21.64
CA GLU A 396 -12.73 -2.97 20.18
C GLU A 396 -11.38 -3.31 19.54
N SER A 397 -10.32 -3.52 20.34
CA SER A 397 -9.03 -3.98 19.80
C SER A 397 -9.21 -5.26 19.00
N GLY A 398 -8.64 -5.26 17.79
CA GLY A 398 -8.96 -6.16 16.68
C GLY A 398 -9.09 -7.65 16.98
N SER A 399 -9.76 -8.31 16.03
CA SER A 399 -10.00 -9.76 15.94
C SER A 399 -8.88 -10.62 16.55
N ARG A 400 -9.16 -11.30 17.67
CA ARG A 400 -8.37 -12.43 18.20
C ARG A 400 -8.53 -13.69 17.33
N GLY A 401 -8.41 -13.53 16.02
CA GLY A 401 -8.58 -14.57 15.01
C GLY A 401 -7.25 -15.06 14.45
N MET A 402 -7.30 -16.06 13.58
CA MET A 402 -6.14 -16.65 12.89
C MET A 402 -5.25 -15.61 12.21
N ALA A 403 -5.85 -14.59 11.57
CA ALA A 403 -5.11 -13.50 10.93
C ALA A 403 -4.18 -12.75 11.90
N SER A 404 -4.63 -12.48 13.14
CA SER A 404 -3.79 -11.80 14.14
C SER A 404 -2.60 -12.65 14.59
N ARG A 405 -2.75 -13.99 14.62
CA ARG A 405 -1.66 -14.91 14.95
C ARG A 405 -0.64 -15.01 13.83
N VAL A 406 -1.10 -15.05 12.57
CA VAL A 406 -0.22 -15.04 11.40
C VAL A 406 0.57 -13.74 11.35
N VAL A 407 -0.09 -12.59 11.51
CA VAL A 407 0.59 -11.28 11.57
C VAL A 407 1.58 -11.24 12.73
N GLY A 408 1.22 -11.73 13.92
CA GLY A 408 2.13 -11.83 15.06
C GLY A 408 3.35 -12.73 14.79
N ALA A 409 3.15 -13.89 14.17
CA ALA A 409 4.22 -14.81 13.80
C ALA A 409 5.16 -14.18 12.75
N VAL A 410 4.61 -13.51 11.73
CA VAL A 410 5.40 -12.78 10.73
C VAL A 410 6.24 -11.70 11.41
N ILE A 411 5.64 -10.89 12.29
CA ILE A 411 6.38 -9.86 13.05
C ILE A 411 7.52 -10.49 13.86
N VAL A 412 7.27 -11.60 14.55
CA VAL A 412 8.31 -12.32 15.32
C VAL A 412 9.42 -12.82 14.40
N CYS A 413 9.09 -13.42 13.26
CA CYS A 413 10.08 -13.88 12.28
C CYS A 413 10.91 -12.72 11.72
N LEU A 414 10.32 -11.54 11.52
CA LEU A 414 11.06 -10.37 11.03
C LEU A 414 11.95 -9.75 12.11
N VAL A 415 11.48 -9.73 13.36
CA VAL A 415 12.21 -9.13 14.47
C VAL A 415 13.38 -9.99 14.91
N PHE A 416 13.21 -11.32 14.96
CA PHE A 416 14.23 -12.24 15.46
C PHE A 416 14.92 -13.04 14.35
N GLY A 417 14.18 -13.47 13.33
CA GLY A 417 14.72 -14.33 12.29
C GLY A 417 15.78 -13.64 11.45
N ILE A 418 15.57 -12.36 11.09
CA ILE A 418 16.54 -11.63 10.26
C ILE A 418 17.88 -11.43 11.00
N PRO A 419 17.94 -10.86 12.22
CA PRO A 419 19.22 -10.72 12.93
C PRO A 419 19.94 -12.05 13.19
N VAL A 420 19.20 -13.12 13.45
CA VAL A 420 19.78 -14.47 13.62
C VAL A 420 20.41 -14.95 12.32
N VAL A 421 19.72 -14.80 11.17
CA VAL A 421 20.30 -15.12 9.87
C VAL A 421 21.56 -14.28 9.60
N MET A 422 21.53 -12.99 9.93
CA MET A 422 22.71 -12.11 9.79
C MET A 422 23.91 -12.59 10.61
N ALA A 423 23.68 -12.94 11.89
CA ALA A 423 24.70 -13.48 12.77
C ALA A 423 25.24 -14.83 12.25
N VAL A 424 24.36 -15.71 11.78
CA VAL A 424 24.74 -17.00 11.18
C VAL A 424 25.58 -16.78 9.91
N VAL A 425 25.28 -15.77 9.09
CA VAL A 425 26.07 -15.45 7.90
C VAL A 425 27.47 -14.93 8.26
N CYS A 426 27.59 -14.07 9.28
CA CYS A 426 28.88 -13.45 9.65
C CYS A 426 29.81 -14.38 10.46
N PHE A 427 29.24 -15.33 11.22
CA PHE A 427 29.98 -16.21 12.14
C PHE A 427 29.87 -17.71 11.80
N GLY A 428 29.07 -18.08 10.80
CA GLY A 428 28.72 -19.47 10.52
C GLY A 428 29.90 -20.33 10.11
N ASP A 429 30.80 -19.82 9.28
CA ASP A 429 32.01 -20.51 8.80
C ASP A 429 33.00 -20.90 9.92
N LEU A 430 32.86 -20.35 11.13
CA LEU A 430 33.58 -20.83 12.31
C LEU A 430 33.19 -22.27 12.69
N PHE A 431 32.00 -22.73 12.29
CA PHE A 431 31.47 -24.06 12.59
C PHE A 431 31.67 -25.02 11.41
N GLU A 432 32.23 -26.21 11.67
CA GLU A 432 32.50 -27.21 10.61
C GLU A 432 31.25 -27.65 9.84
N PHE A 433 30.15 -27.90 10.54
CA PHE A 433 28.88 -28.28 9.90
C PHE A 433 28.42 -27.23 8.88
N TYR A 434 28.59 -25.94 9.21
CA TYR A 434 28.20 -24.85 8.34
C TYR A 434 29.10 -24.77 7.10
N ARG A 435 30.42 -24.93 7.28
CA ARG A 435 31.38 -25.00 6.16
C ARG A 435 31.07 -26.15 5.20
N LEU A 436 30.66 -27.31 5.73
CA LEU A 436 30.26 -28.46 4.92
C LEU A 436 28.97 -28.19 4.13
N PHE A 437 28.00 -27.48 4.72
CA PHE A 437 26.73 -27.17 4.07
C PHE A 437 26.86 -26.14 2.95
N PHE A 438 27.69 -25.11 3.15
CA PHE A 438 27.89 -23.98 2.23
C PHE A 438 29.14 -24.11 1.35
N HIS A 439 29.84 -25.25 1.38
CA HIS A 439 31.07 -25.52 0.61
C HIS A 439 32.12 -24.40 0.72
N VAL A 440 32.22 -23.77 1.89
CA VAL A 440 33.04 -22.58 2.10
C VAL A 440 34.23 -22.90 3.01
N SER A 441 35.38 -22.30 2.69
CA SER A 441 36.56 -22.36 3.57
C SER A 441 36.41 -21.38 4.72
N LEU A 442 37.16 -21.60 5.80
CA LEU A 442 37.22 -20.65 6.90
C LEU A 442 37.74 -19.30 6.38
N SER A 443 36.99 -18.21 6.57
CA SER A 443 37.41 -16.90 6.08
C SER A 443 38.64 -16.39 6.84
N SER A 444 39.49 -15.61 6.16
CA SER A 444 40.66 -14.96 6.77
C SER A 444 40.32 -13.70 7.59
N GLU A 445 39.04 -13.33 7.69
CA GLU A 445 38.58 -12.14 8.40
C GLU A 445 38.76 -12.30 9.91
N SER A 446 39.26 -11.25 10.56
CA SER A 446 39.37 -11.17 12.01
C SER A 446 37.98 -11.16 12.68
N LEU A 447 37.90 -11.56 13.96
CA LEU A 447 36.66 -11.47 14.74
C LEU A 447 36.12 -10.03 14.83
N GLN A 448 37.01 -9.03 14.81
CA GLN A 448 36.63 -7.62 14.85
C GLN A 448 35.98 -7.16 13.55
N GLU A 449 36.49 -7.57 12.38
CA GLU A 449 35.88 -7.29 11.08
C GLU A 449 34.51 -7.95 10.95
N ARG A 450 34.38 -9.22 11.37
CA ARG A 450 33.10 -9.94 11.40
C ARG A 450 32.06 -9.27 12.28
N TRP A 451 32.50 -8.77 13.45
CA TRP A 451 31.63 -8.04 14.35
C TRP A 451 31.19 -6.70 13.76
N ARG A 452 32.10 -5.95 13.11
CA ARG A 452 31.76 -4.71 12.40
C ARG A 452 30.73 -4.95 11.30
N ASP A 453 30.91 -5.98 10.48
CA ASP A 453 29.97 -6.29 9.40
C ASP A 453 28.59 -6.70 9.93
N LEU A 454 28.53 -7.43 11.06
CA LEU A 454 27.28 -7.73 11.76
C LEU A 454 26.61 -6.44 12.28
N VAL A 455 27.41 -5.53 12.87
CA VAL A 455 26.95 -4.23 13.37
C VAL A 455 26.36 -3.39 12.23
N GLU A 456 27.04 -3.28 11.10
CA GLU A 456 26.57 -2.58 9.89
C GLU A 456 25.27 -3.21 9.35
N GLY A 457 25.22 -4.55 9.30
CA GLY A 457 24.03 -5.29 8.86
C GLY A 457 22.81 -5.06 9.76
N ILE A 458 23.00 -5.14 11.09
CA ILE A 458 21.94 -4.91 12.08
C ILE A 458 21.50 -3.45 12.10
N SER A 459 22.42 -2.51 11.90
CA SER A 459 22.13 -1.08 11.75
C SER A 459 21.20 -0.84 10.55
N GLY A 460 21.55 -1.37 9.36
CA GLY A 460 20.70 -1.30 8.17
C GLY A 460 19.34 -1.99 8.35
N TRP A 461 19.32 -3.14 9.03
CA TRP A 461 18.08 -3.85 9.34
C TRP A 461 17.16 -3.07 10.29
N VAL A 462 17.67 -2.50 11.40
CA VAL A 462 16.84 -1.74 12.36
C VAL A 462 16.27 -0.49 11.70
N ARG A 463 17.04 0.18 10.86
CA ARG A 463 16.56 1.31 10.06
C ARG A 463 15.35 0.94 9.21
N MET A 464 15.50 -0.14 8.44
CA MET A 464 14.41 -0.65 7.59
C MET A 464 13.21 -1.13 8.40
N ALA A 465 13.44 -1.91 9.46
CA ALA A 465 12.39 -2.40 10.35
C ALA A 465 11.62 -1.23 10.99
N THR A 466 12.33 -0.17 11.38
CA THR A 466 11.72 1.02 11.97
C THR A 466 10.88 1.81 10.95
N GLY A 467 11.40 2.00 9.74
CA GLY A 467 10.66 2.62 8.63
C GLY A 467 9.41 1.83 8.26
N VAL A 468 9.52 0.50 8.13
CA VAL A 468 8.41 -0.40 7.78
C VAL A 468 7.35 -0.42 8.87
N PHE A 469 7.70 -0.82 10.10
CA PHE A 469 6.73 -0.93 11.18
C PHE A 469 6.12 0.43 11.54
N GLY A 470 6.89 1.51 11.41
CA GLY A 470 6.39 2.86 11.60
C GLY A 470 5.42 3.32 10.50
N LEU A 471 5.72 3.07 9.22
CA LEU A 471 4.76 3.31 8.12
C LEU A 471 3.47 2.51 8.34
N LEU A 472 3.59 1.24 8.74
CA LEU A 472 2.44 0.40 9.05
C LEU A 472 1.64 0.92 10.25
N ALA A 473 2.32 1.46 11.27
CA ALA A 473 1.66 2.10 12.40
C ALA A 473 0.92 3.37 11.97
N MET A 474 1.53 4.23 11.15
CA MET A 474 0.89 5.44 10.63
C MET A 474 -0.35 5.12 9.77
N LEU A 475 -0.21 4.21 8.80
CA LEU A 475 -1.31 3.79 7.94
C LEU A 475 -2.41 3.10 8.76
N GLY A 476 -2.03 2.25 9.70
CA GLY A 476 -2.94 1.58 10.63
C GLY A 476 -3.69 2.58 11.51
N ALA A 477 -3.05 3.66 11.96
CA ALA A 477 -3.66 4.69 12.77
C ALA A 477 -4.66 5.53 11.96
N ALA A 478 -4.31 5.92 10.73
CA ALA A 478 -5.23 6.63 9.84
C ALA A 478 -6.48 5.79 9.51
N LEU A 479 -6.30 4.51 9.19
CA LEU A 479 -7.42 3.61 8.85
C LEU A 479 -8.29 3.28 10.07
N ARG A 480 -7.70 3.12 11.26
CA ARG A 480 -8.47 2.99 12.52
C ARG A 480 -9.24 4.27 12.81
N GLY A 481 -8.59 5.42 12.71
CA GLY A 481 -9.19 6.74 12.86
C GLY A 481 -10.38 6.94 11.92
N ALA A 482 -10.27 6.51 10.66
CA ALA A 482 -11.34 6.59 9.68
C ALA A 482 -12.61 5.85 10.09
N GLY A 483 -12.49 4.80 10.89
CA GLY A 483 -13.61 3.97 11.36
C GLY A 483 -14.21 4.37 12.71
N VAL A 484 -13.53 5.17 13.56
CA VAL A 484 -13.95 5.32 14.97
C VAL A 484 -15.28 6.03 15.17
N VAL A 485 -15.67 6.93 14.27
CA VAL A 485 -16.94 7.67 14.35
C VAL A 485 -17.94 7.16 13.32
N SER A 486 -17.48 7.01 12.08
CA SER A 486 -18.31 6.49 10.99
C SER A 486 -18.86 5.09 11.29
N SER A 487 -18.10 4.21 11.96
CA SER A 487 -18.60 2.87 12.30
C SER A 487 -19.61 2.88 13.45
N GLU A 488 -19.63 3.90 14.30
CA GLU A 488 -20.68 4.05 15.32
C GLU A 488 -22.00 4.49 14.68
N ARG A 489 -21.93 5.26 13.58
CA ARG A 489 -23.10 5.60 12.75
C ARG A 489 -23.61 4.37 12.01
N ASP A 490 -22.71 3.61 11.39
CA ASP A 490 -23.09 2.39 10.64
C ASP A 490 -23.63 1.26 11.56
N LYS A 491 -23.29 1.26 12.85
CA LYS A 491 -23.78 0.29 13.86
C LYS A 491 -25.02 0.78 14.63
N ASP A 492 -25.56 1.96 14.33
CA ASP A 492 -26.64 2.62 15.09
C ASP A 492 -26.33 2.81 16.61
N THR A 493 -25.05 2.85 16.99
CA THR A 493 -24.60 3.06 18.37
C THR A 493 -24.30 4.53 18.69
N TRP A 494 -24.30 5.39 17.68
CA TRP A 494 -24.04 6.83 17.81
C TRP A 494 -24.98 7.53 18.80
N VAL A 495 -26.29 7.23 18.75
CA VAL A 495 -27.28 7.84 19.65
C VAL A 495 -27.04 7.45 21.11
N SER A 496 -26.73 6.17 21.35
CA SER A 496 -26.38 5.69 22.69
C SER A 496 -25.08 6.31 23.22
N LEU A 497 -24.14 6.65 22.34
CA LEU A 497 -22.91 7.32 22.72
C LEU A 497 -23.18 8.80 23.09
N MET A 498 -24.08 9.47 22.36
CA MET A 498 -24.49 10.85 22.62
C MET A 498 -25.35 11.02 23.89
N SER A 499 -25.99 9.96 24.38
CA SER A 499 -26.74 10.01 25.64
C SER A 499 -25.86 9.88 26.89
N THR A 500 -24.57 9.56 26.73
CA THR A 500 -23.64 9.46 27.86
C THR A 500 -23.28 10.83 28.44
N PRO A 501 -23.01 10.95 29.76
CA PRO A 501 -22.64 12.23 30.39
C PRO A 501 -21.19 12.68 30.11
N LEU A 502 -20.45 11.95 29.26
CA LEU A 502 -19.06 12.28 28.91
C LEU A 502 -19.01 13.63 28.18
N SER A 503 -17.94 14.41 28.32
CA SER A 503 -17.71 15.58 27.47
C SER A 503 -17.30 15.15 26.05
N ALA A 504 -17.47 16.06 25.07
CA ALA A 504 -16.98 15.80 23.72
C ALA A 504 -15.47 15.46 23.70
N TRP A 505 -14.68 16.07 24.59
CA TRP A 505 -13.22 15.89 24.63
C TRP A 505 -12.86 14.52 25.18
N GLU A 506 -13.55 14.08 26.23
CA GLU A 506 -13.36 12.74 26.79
C GLU A 506 -13.68 11.64 25.78
N MET A 507 -14.70 11.86 24.95
CA MET A 507 -15.03 10.93 23.86
C MET A 507 -13.95 10.92 22.78
N LEU A 508 -13.54 12.10 22.32
CA LEU A 508 -12.60 12.23 21.22
C LEU A 508 -11.19 11.79 21.62
N ARG A 509 -10.70 12.16 22.81
CA ARG A 509 -9.41 11.71 23.35
C ARG A 509 -9.37 10.19 23.48
N GLY A 510 -10.47 9.58 23.93
CA GLY A 510 -10.58 8.12 24.04
C GLY A 510 -10.46 7.43 22.68
N LYS A 511 -11.12 7.99 21.65
CA LYS A 511 -11.04 7.49 20.27
C LYS A 511 -9.65 7.66 19.66
N TRP A 512 -9.03 8.83 19.85
CA TRP A 512 -7.67 9.10 19.38
C TRP A 512 -6.64 8.19 20.04
N LEU A 513 -6.65 8.09 21.37
CA LEU A 513 -5.72 7.24 22.11
C LEU A 513 -5.94 5.75 21.78
N GLY A 514 -7.19 5.34 21.55
CA GLY A 514 -7.53 4.00 21.06
C GLY A 514 -6.93 3.67 19.69
N CYS A 515 -6.89 4.64 18.78
CA CYS A 515 -6.25 4.48 17.46
C CYS A 515 -4.74 4.26 17.60
N VAL A 516 -4.08 5.06 18.46
CA VAL A 516 -2.63 5.00 18.69
C VAL A 516 -2.25 3.74 19.47
N LEU A 517 -2.82 3.51 20.66
CA LEU A 517 -2.48 2.38 21.53
C LEU A 517 -2.95 1.03 20.98
N GLY A 518 -3.96 1.04 20.12
CA GLY A 518 -4.44 -0.16 19.46
C GLY A 518 -3.39 -0.84 18.56
N LEU A 519 -2.31 -0.16 18.22
CA LEU A 519 -1.17 -0.65 17.43
C LEU A 519 -0.01 -1.19 18.28
N ARG A 520 -0.23 -1.39 19.60
CA ARG A 520 0.79 -1.89 20.54
C ARG A 520 1.62 -3.11 20.11
N PRO A 521 1.13 -4.10 19.32
CA PRO A 521 2.00 -5.18 18.88
C PRO A 521 3.14 -4.70 17.98
N LEU A 522 2.90 -3.66 17.16
CA LEU A 522 3.95 -3.04 16.34
C LEU A 522 4.96 -2.27 17.20
N TYR A 523 4.49 -1.54 18.21
CA TYR A 523 5.40 -0.85 19.14
C TYR A 523 6.25 -1.83 19.94
N PHE A 524 5.66 -2.94 20.39
CA PHE A 524 6.41 -3.98 21.08
C PHE A 524 7.49 -4.59 20.17
N ALA A 525 7.14 -4.88 18.91
CA ALA A 525 8.09 -5.35 17.91
C ALA A 525 9.25 -4.37 17.68
N LEU A 526 8.95 -3.08 17.57
CA LEU A 526 9.94 -2.01 17.44
C LEU A 526 10.86 -1.92 18.66
N VAL A 527 10.30 -1.91 19.87
CA VAL A 527 11.08 -1.86 21.11
C VAL A 527 12.02 -3.06 21.22
N VAL A 528 11.55 -4.26 20.85
CA VAL A 528 12.40 -5.46 20.80
C VAL A 528 13.50 -5.32 19.75
N ALA A 529 13.18 -4.84 18.54
CA ALA A 529 14.18 -4.63 17.49
C ALA A 529 15.25 -3.60 17.92
N TRP A 530 14.84 -2.51 18.57
CA TRP A 530 15.74 -1.50 19.11
C TRP A 530 16.60 -2.05 20.26
N ALA A 531 16.03 -2.87 21.13
CA ALA A 531 16.80 -3.52 22.21
C ALA A 531 17.86 -4.47 21.64
N LEU A 532 17.54 -5.22 20.57
CA LEU A 532 18.50 -6.09 19.89
C LEU A 532 19.64 -5.28 19.24
N ALA A 533 19.34 -4.18 18.56
CA ALA A 533 20.37 -3.31 17.99
C ALA A 533 21.26 -2.66 19.06
N LEU A 534 20.67 -2.18 20.16
CA LEU A 534 21.41 -1.63 21.29
C LEU A 534 22.34 -2.66 21.92
N ALA A 535 21.89 -3.90 22.06
CA ALA A 535 22.69 -4.98 22.62
C ALA A 535 23.93 -5.31 21.77
N VAL A 536 23.85 -5.13 20.45
CA VAL A 536 24.98 -5.34 19.52
C VAL A 536 25.85 -4.07 19.38
N GLY A 537 25.37 -2.91 19.82
CA GLY A 537 26.05 -1.62 19.61
C GLY A 537 25.88 -1.09 18.19
N ALA A 538 24.77 -1.43 17.53
CA ALA A 538 24.48 -1.04 16.15
C ALA A 538 23.74 0.30 16.01
N VAL A 539 23.32 0.91 17.11
CA VAL A 539 22.59 2.19 17.10
C VAL A 539 22.92 2.99 18.36
N ASP A 540 23.01 4.31 18.22
CA ASP A 540 23.18 5.25 19.34
C ASP A 540 21.88 5.42 20.18
N PRO A 541 21.95 5.32 21.52
CA PRO A 541 20.78 5.49 22.39
C PRO A 541 20.02 6.83 22.23
N PRO A 542 20.68 8.01 22.10
CA PRO A 542 19.96 9.27 21.90
C PRO A 542 19.13 9.29 20.61
N MET A 543 19.64 8.68 19.55
CA MET A 543 18.95 8.65 18.25
C MET A 543 17.68 7.80 18.30
N LEU A 544 17.68 6.72 19.09
CA LEU A 544 16.47 5.94 19.35
C LEU A 544 15.41 6.73 20.12
N VAL A 545 15.82 7.57 21.08
CA VAL A 545 14.88 8.45 21.80
C VAL A 545 14.21 9.44 20.85
N VAL A 546 15.00 10.09 19.98
CA VAL A 546 14.46 11.00 18.95
C VAL A 546 13.52 10.25 18.00
N THR A 547 13.91 9.06 17.56
CA THR A 547 13.08 8.20 16.70
C THR A 547 11.75 7.82 17.36
N ALA A 548 11.77 7.49 18.65
CA ALA A 548 10.57 7.16 19.42
C ALA A 548 9.62 8.36 19.54
N VAL A 549 10.15 9.56 19.82
CA VAL A 549 9.37 10.79 19.89
C VAL A 549 8.76 11.11 18.52
N ALA A 550 9.55 11.03 17.45
CA ALA A 550 9.09 11.26 16.09
C ALA A 550 7.98 10.27 15.70
N LEU A 551 8.15 8.97 16.00
CA LEU A 551 7.14 7.95 15.74
C LEU A 551 5.81 8.26 16.42
N VAL A 552 5.82 8.67 17.70
CA VAL A 552 4.59 9.03 18.43
C VAL A 552 3.89 10.23 17.77
N ILE A 553 4.64 11.26 17.39
CA ILE A 553 4.11 12.46 16.72
C ILE A 553 3.46 12.07 15.39
N TYR A 554 4.16 11.29 14.57
CA TYR A 554 3.65 10.90 13.26
C TYR A 554 2.42 10.00 13.35
N VAL A 555 2.46 8.96 14.19
CA VAL A 555 1.31 8.06 14.34
C VAL A 555 0.08 8.80 14.88
N SER A 556 0.28 9.75 15.80
CA SER A 556 -0.78 10.66 16.26
C SER A 556 -1.35 11.51 15.11
N GLY A 557 -0.48 12.08 14.27
CA GLY A 557 -0.92 12.95 13.16
C GLY A 557 -1.78 12.20 12.17
N PHE A 558 -1.36 10.99 11.80
CA PHE A 558 -2.15 10.10 10.94
C PHE A 558 -3.47 9.67 11.60
N ALA A 559 -3.49 9.41 12.91
CA ALA A 559 -4.73 9.13 13.64
C ALA A 559 -5.71 10.31 13.52
N TRP A 560 -5.25 11.55 13.71
CA TRP A 560 -6.08 12.75 13.59
C TRP A 560 -6.66 12.95 12.18
N VAL A 561 -5.84 12.76 11.15
CA VAL A 561 -6.30 12.78 9.74
C VAL A 561 -7.41 11.75 9.52
N GLY A 562 -7.23 10.53 10.04
CA GLY A 562 -8.24 9.47 9.99
C GLY A 562 -9.54 9.87 10.69
N ILE A 563 -9.46 10.38 11.92
CA ILE A 563 -10.61 10.80 12.72
C ILE A 563 -11.38 11.93 12.03
N PHE A 564 -10.68 12.92 11.48
CA PHE A 564 -11.29 14.00 10.73
C PHE A 564 -12.06 13.49 9.49
N CYS A 565 -11.47 12.55 8.75
CA CYS A 565 -12.15 11.87 7.64
C CYS A 565 -13.37 11.07 8.12
N SER A 566 -13.33 10.50 9.33
CA SER A 566 -14.42 9.73 9.94
C SER A 566 -15.63 10.60 10.27
N ILE A 567 -15.40 11.78 10.87
CA ILE A 567 -16.46 12.70 11.31
C ILE A 567 -17.20 13.27 10.10
N THR A 568 -16.46 13.67 9.06
CA THR A 568 -16.98 14.34 7.86
C THR A 568 -17.57 13.38 6.81
N ALA A 569 -17.36 12.07 6.97
CA ALA A 569 -17.88 11.07 6.05
C ALA A 569 -19.28 10.59 6.44
N ARG A 570 -20.09 10.25 5.43
CA ARG A 570 -21.44 9.71 5.61
C ARG A 570 -21.45 8.23 5.99
N ASN A 571 -20.41 7.47 5.62
CA ASN A 571 -20.27 6.04 5.92
C ASN A 571 -18.79 5.67 6.10
N THR A 572 -18.53 4.48 6.68
CA THR A 572 -17.17 3.98 6.93
C THR A 572 -16.31 3.80 5.68
N LEU A 573 -16.91 3.40 4.57
CA LEU A 573 -16.17 3.18 3.32
C LEU A 573 -15.60 4.49 2.75
N VAL A 574 -16.40 5.55 2.68
CA VAL A 574 -15.95 6.88 2.22
C VAL A 574 -14.90 7.44 3.18
N ALA A 575 -15.08 7.27 4.49
CA ALA A 575 -14.09 7.67 5.48
C ALA A 575 -12.74 6.99 5.25
N SER A 576 -12.77 5.66 5.07
CA SER A 576 -11.56 4.84 4.92
C SER A 576 -10.80 5.18 3.64
N VAL A 577 -11.51 5.40 2.52
CA VAL A 577 -10.88 5.80 1.25
C VAL A 577 -10.26 7.19 1.36
N ARG A 578 -10.95 8.17 1.94
CA ARG A 578 -10.40 9.53 2.15
C ARG A 578 -9.17 9.50 3.04
N ALA A 579 -9.25 8.79 4.17
CA ALA A 579 -8.14 8.65 5.10
C ALA A 579 -6.95 7.93 4.47
N LEU A 580 -7.18 6.90 3.66
CA LEU A 580 -6.13 6.20 2.93
C LEU A 580 -5.42 7.13 1.95
N ILE A 581 -6.16 7.83 1.09
CA ILE A 581 -5.58 8.77 0.11
C ILE A 581 -4.78 9.86 0.83
N ALA A 582 -5.34 10.44 1.89
CA ALA A 582 -4.65 11.45 2.69
C ALA A 582 -3.40 10.89 3.37
N ALA A 583 -3.47 9.68 3.92
CA ALA A 583 -2.33 9.01 4.55
C ALA A 583 -1.20 8.76 3.56
N ILE A 584 -1.48 8.23 2.36
CA ILE A 584 -0.43 8.03 1.35
C ILE A 584 0.14 9.34 0.85
N PHE A 585 -0.71 10.35 0.62
CA PHE A 585 -0.23 11.68 0.24
C PHE A 585 0.74 12.23 1.28
N LEU A 586 0.38 12.18 2.56
CA LEU A 586 1.21 12.69 3.66
C LEU A 586 2.44 11.80 3.98
N ALA A 587 2.36 10.49 3.74
CA ALA A 587 3.48 9.58 3.98
C ALA A 587 4.61 9.74 2.95
N GLY A 588 4.35 10.34 1.80
CA GLY A 588 5.34 10.53 0.73
C GLY A 588 4.74 10.86 -0.64
N GLY A 589 3.42 10.73 -0.84
CA GLY A 589 2.78 11.09 -2.12
C GLY A 589 2.87 12.58 -2.47
N PHE A 590 3.10 13.47 -1.49
CA PHE A 590 3.33 14.88 -1.74
C PHE A 590 4.59 15.13 -2.58
N TRP A 591 5.53 14.18 -2.67
CA TRP A 591 6.67 14.27 -3.57
C TRP A 591 6.28 14.44 -5.02
N ALA A 592 5.25 13.72 -5.47
CA ALA A 592 4.75 13.89 -6.83
C ALA A 592 4.22 15.31 -7.04
N PHE A 593 3.54 15.87 -6.04
CA PHE A 593 2.99 17.23 -6.12
C PHE A 593 4.06 18.32 -5.98
N CYS A 594 4.94 18.25 -4.98
CA CYS A 594 6.02 19.21 -4.77
C CYS A 594 7.09 19.12 -5.86
N GLY A 595 7.38 17.91 -6.35
CA GLY A 595 8.23 17.68 -7.51
C GLY A 595 7.66 18.34 -8.77
N LEU A 596 6.40 18.01 -9.12
CA LEU A 596 5.73 18.61 -10.29
C LEU A 596 5.54 20.13 -10.17
N CYS A 597 5.01 20.60 -9.05
CA CYS A 597 4.48 21.97 -8.94
C CYS A 597 5.51 23.00 -8.45
N CYS A 598 6.60 22.57 -7.79
CA CYS A 598 7.52 23.50 -7.13
C CYS A 598 8.98 23.25 -7.49
N ALA A 599 9.50 22.03 -7.26
CA ALA A 599 10.92 21.75 -7.42
C ALA A 599 11.38 21.91 -8.88
N VAL A 600 10.66 21.31 -9.83
CA VAL A 600 11.03 21.35 -11.24
C VAL A 600 10.85 22.74 -11.87
N PRO A 601 9.74 23.48 -11.66
CA PRO A 601 9.63 24.86 -12.15
C PRO A 601 10.71 25.80 -11.60
N VAL A 602 11.08 25.63 -10.32
CA VAL A 602 12.16 26.41 -9.69
C VAL A 602 13.51 26.05 -10.32
N GLU A 603 13.80 24.76 -10.50
CA GLU A 603 15.02 24.32 -11.16
C GLU A 603 15.12 24.81 -12.61
N LEU A 604 14.00 24.85 -13.34
CA LEU A 604 13.91 25.40 -14.69
C LEU A 604 14.14 26.92 -14.74
N LEU A 605 13.66 27.67 -13.75
CA LEU A 605 13.78 29.13 -13.71
C LEU A 605 15.14 29.61 -13.18
N PHE A 606 15.83 28.79 -12.38
CA PHE A 606 17.03 29.18 -11.65
C PHE A 606 18.25 28.28 -11.92
N HIS A 607 18.26 27.56 -13.06
CA HIS A 607 19.41 26.71 -13.42
C HIS A 607 20.68 27.56 -13.55
N SER A 608 21.54 27.45 -12.55
CA SER A 608 22.89 28.01 -12.53
C SER A 608 23.82 26.85 -12.20
N PRO A 609 24.86 26.59 -13.01
CA PRO A 609 25.81 25.50 -12.74
C PRO A 609 26.42 25.69 -11.33
N GLY A 610 26.00 24.85 -10.37
CA GLY A 610 26.45 24.92 -8.97
C GLY A 610 25.42 25.43 -7.93
N SER A 611 24.13 25.57 -8.27
CA SER A 611 23.12 26.00 -7.28
C SER A 611 22.68 24.87 -6.34
N HIS A 612 23.03 24.96 -5.06
CA HIS A 612 22.60 24.05 -3.98
C HIS A 612 21.11 24.14 -3.60
N VAL A 613 20.30 24.89 -4.36
CA VAL A 613 18.90 25.18 -4.03
C VAL A 613 18.02 23.93 -4.21
N SER A 614 18.27 23.13 -5.25
CA SER A 614 17.54 21.87 -5.49
C SER A 614 17.88 20.80 -4.45
N GLU A 615 19.14 20.71 -4.04
CA GLU A 615 19.62 19.79 -2.99
C GLU A 615 18.98 20.11 -1.64
N GLY A 616 18.95 21.38 -1.23
CA GLY A 616 18.30 21.81 0.01
C GLY A 616 16.79 21.52 0.01
N ALA A 617 16.12 21.73 -1.13
CA ALA A 617 14.70 21.40 -1.27
C ALA A 617 14.43 19.89 -1.13
N ILE A 618 15.24 19.04 -1.79
CA ILE A 618 15.14 17.59 -1.68
C ILE A 618 15.39 17.14 -0.23
N GLN A 619 16.38 17.73 0.45
CA GLN A 619 16.65 17.42 1.85
C GLN A 619 15.47 17.78 2.75
N ILE A 620 14.87 18.96 2.61
CA ILE A 620 13.67 19.36 3.39
C ILE A 620 12.47 18.45 3.08
N LEU A 621 12.31 18.05 1.82
CA LEU A 621 11.26 17.09 1.44
C LEU A 621 11.50 15.71 2.08
N LEU A 622 12.75 15.22 2.14
CA LEU A 622 13.09 13.97 2.83
C LEU A 622 12.85 14.08 4.34
N GLY A 623 13.25 15.18 4.97
CA GLY A 623 13.00 15.45 6.39
C GLY A 623 11.52 15.58 6.73
N SER A 624 10.68 16.04 5.80
CA SER A 624 9.23 16.11 6.01
C SER A 624 8.49 14.80 5.76
N THR A 625 9.18 13.76 5.29
CA THR A 625 8.62 12.44 4.94
C THR A 625 8.73 11.46 6.13
N PRO A 626 7.64 11.19 6.87
CA PRO A 626 7.73 10.47 8.15
C PRO A 626 8.34 9.07 8.09
N PRO A 627 7.96 8.19 7.13
CA PRO A 627 8.56 6.85 7.04
C PRO A 627 10.06 6.89 6.81
N PHE A 628 10.52 7.88 6.04
CA PHE A 628 11.93 8.07 5.74
C PHE A 628 12.68 8.51 6.99
N VAL A 629 12.19 9.53 7.70
CA VAL A 629 12.82 10.07 8.92
C VAL A 629 13.00 8.99 9.98
N ILE A 630 11.94 8.26 10.34
CA ILE A 630 12.04 7.23 11.39
C ILE A 630 12.83 6.01 10.93
N GLY A 631 12.85 5.73 9.64
CA GLY A 631 13.66 4.66 9.07
C GLY A 631 15.13 5.01 9.10
N TRP A 632 15.48 6.28 8.93
CA TRP A 632 16.87 6.71 8.84
C TRP A 632 17.51 7.04 10.20
N MET A 633 16.73 7.60 11.14
CA MET A 633 17.23 8.09 12.42
C MET A 633 17.97 7.08 13.32
N PRO A 634 17.66 5.77 13.36
CA PRO A 634 18.41 4.80 14.18
C PRO A 634 19.82 4.55 13.63
N MET A 635 20.71 5.52 13.79
CA MET A 635 22.08 5.47 13.28
C MET A 635 23.14 5.27 14.36
N ASN A 636 24.30 4.74 13.94
CA ASN A 636 25.46 4.47 14.78
C ASN A 636 26.51 5.55 14.53
N GLY A 637 26.55 6.57 15.38
CA GLY A 637 27.47 7.69 15.28
C GLY A 637 26.94 8.85 14.43
N TYR A 638 26.89 10.04 15.03
CA TYR A 638 26.60 11.29 14.33
C TYR A 638 27.79 11.80 13.46
N GLN A 639 29.01 11.32 13.76
CA GLN A 639 30.26 11.80 13.16
C GLN A 639 30.80 10.90 12.02
N GLU A 640 30.39 9.63 11.94
CA GLU A 640 30.83 8.72 10.89
C GLU A 640 29.82 8.72 9.73
N ARG A 641 30.12 9.50 8.69
CA ARG A 641 29.88 9.27 7.24
C ARG A 641 28.52 8.70 6.75
N GLU A 642 27.47 8.60 7.54
CA GLU A 642 26.22 7.94 7.18
C GLU A 642 25.04 8.90 6.92
N MET A 643 25.30 10.19 6.68
CA MET A 643 24.28 11.08 6.13
C MET A 643 24.36 11.07 4.61
N GLY A 644 23.87 10.01 3.97
CA GLY A 644 23.67 10.00 2.52
C GLY A 644 22.60 8.99 2.14
N PRO A 645 21.54 9.36 1.40
CA PRO A 645 20.55 8.38 0.94
C PRO A 645 21.17 7.33 -0.01
N PHE A 646 22.32 7.67 -0.62
CA PHE A 646 23.14 6.88 -1.56
C PHE A 646 24.60 7.42 -1.61
N SER A 647 25.38 7.33 -0.52
CA SER A 647 26.61 8.14 -0.39
C SER A 647 27.65 7.97 -1.51
N TRP A 648 27.98 9.06 -2.21
CA TRP A 648 29.34 9.39 -2.63
C TRP A 648 29.51 10.93 -2.50
N ASP A 649 30.40 11.35 -1.60
CA ASP A 649 30.83 12.72 -1.23
C ASP A 649 30.08 13.59 -0.18
N TYR A 650 30.92 14.26 0.63
CA TYR A 650 30.72 15.03 1.87
C TYR A 650 29.70 16.20 1.82
N HIS A 651 29.07 16.48 0.68
CA HIS A 651 28.27 17.70 0.48
C HIS A 651 26.74 17.49 0.43
N HIS A 652 26.24 16.25 0.48
CA HIS A 652 24.83 15.95 0.11
C HIS A 652 23.99 15.22 1.19
N GLY A 653 24.44 15.23 2.45
CA GLY A 653 23.72 14.57 3.53
C GLY A 653 22.48 15.30 4.03
N ILE A 654 21.48 14.54 4.49
CA ILE A 654 20.28 15.08 5.15
C ILE A 654 20.71 15.57 6.52
N GLY A 655 21.22 16.80 6.59
CA GLY A 655 21.68 17.40 7.84
C GLY A 655 20.59 17.39 8.93
N PRO A 656 20.97 17.54 10.21
CA PRO A 656 20.07 17.41 11.37
C PRO A 656 18.86 18.36 11.32
N LEU A 657 19.01 19.51 10.65
CA LEU A 657 18.00 20.55 10.58
C LEU A 657 16.76 20.09 9.79
N SER A 658 16.96 19.25 8.78
CA SER A 658 15.87 18.81 7.91
C SER A 658 14.87 17.89 8.65
N PRO A 659 15.31 16.82 9.36
CA PRO A 659 14.40 16.00 10.17
C PRO A 659 13.75 16.79 11.31
N VAL A 660 14.47 17.74 11.92
CA VAL A 660 13.91 18.63 12.96
C VAL A 660 12.78 19.49 12.39
N PHE A 661 12.99 20.11 11.23
CA PHE A 661 11.95 20.85 10.52
C PHE A 661 10.74 19.97 10.23
N GLY A 662 10.96 18.75 9.73
CA GLY A 662 9.88 17.79 9.48
C GLY A 662 9.10 17.38 10.72
N ILE A 663 9.78 17.12 11.84
CA ILE A 663 9.11 16.83 13.12
C ILE A 663 8.26 18.03 13.55
N LEU A 664 8.78 19.26 13.49
CA LEU A 664 8.05 20.47 13.84
C LEU A 664 6.83 20.70 12.93
N LEU A 665 6.99 20.48 11.62
CA LEU A 665 5.88 20.52 10.66
C LEU A 665 4.77 19.54 11.07
N TRP A 666 5.14 18.33 11.47
CA TRP A 666 4.18 17.31 11.89
C TRP A 666 3.55 17.57 13.25
N VAL A 667 4.23 18.28 14.16
CA VAL A 667 3.59 18.83 15.36
C VAL A 667 2.50 19.83 14.95
N GLY A 668 2.79 20.71 13.99
CA GLY A 668 1.79 21.62 13.42
C GLY A 668 0.59 20.90 12.80
N ILE A 669 0.83 19.87 11.98
CA ILE A 669 -0.22 19.03 11.38
C ILE A 669 -1.07 18.36 12.46
N ASN A 670 -0.45 17.84 13.53
CA ASN A 670 -1.15 17.26 14.66
C ASN A 670 -2.09 18.24 15.34
N VAL A 671 -1.60 19.45 15.65
CA VAL A 671 -2.40 20.50 16.28
C VAL A 671 -3.52 20.96 15.36
N GLY A 672 -3.24 21.18 14.07
CA GLY A 672 -4.22 21.62 13.07
C GLY A 672 -5.35 20.61 12.84
N PHE A 673 -5.01 19.34 12.56
CA PHE A 673 -6.04 18.32 12.39
C PHE A 673 -6.74 17.95 13.70
N GLY A 674 -6.03 18.02 14.84
CA GLY A 674 -6.61 17.80 16.16
C GLY A 674 -7.67 18.83 16.51
N THR A 675 -7.38 20.12 16.30
CA THR A 675 -8.35 21.21 16.51
C THR A 675 -9.49 21.17 15.49
N ALA A 676 -9.21 20.89 14.22
CA ALA A 676 -10.24 20.74 13.21
C ALA A 676 -11.18 19.56 13.50
N ALA A 677 -10.63 18.41 13.91
CA ALA A 677 -11.42 17.26 14.32
C ALA A 677 -12.23 17.54 15.58
N TRP A 678 -11.66 18.29 16.54
CA TRP A 678 -12.35 18.75 17.74
C TRP A 678 -13.58 19.58 17.38
N HIS A 679 -13.41 20.65 16.61
CA HIS A 679 -14.51 21.53 16.19
C HIS A 679 -15.57 20.76 15.40
N ALA A 680 -15.16 19.95 14.42
CA ALA A 680 -16.08 19.12 13.64
C ALA A 680 -16.85 18.11 14.50
N PHE A 681 -16.22 17.53 15.53
CA PHE A 681 -16.85 16.59 16.45
C PHE A 681 -17.86 17.29 17.38
N VAL A 682 -17.49 18.46 17.89
CA VAL A 682 -18.33 19.29 18.75
C VAL A 682 -19.58 19.74 17.99
N GLU A 683 -19.44 20.16 16.73
CA GLU A 683 -20.56 20.50 15.84
C GLU A 683 -21.42 19.27 15.56
N ALA A 684 -20.82 18.12 15.22
CA ALA A 684 -21.54 16.88 14.93
C ALA A 684 -22.28 16.29 16.15
N THR A 685 -21.86 16.62 17.37
CA THR A 685 -22.51 16.17 18.61
C THR A 685 -23.45 17.22 19.20
N ASN A 686 -23.51 18.42 18.62
CA ASN A 686 -24.24 19.58 19.13
C ASN A 686 -23.94 19.87 20.63
N ARG A 687 -22.71 19.62 21.07
CA ARG A 687 -22.25 19.82 22.46
C ARG A 687 -21.42 21.09 22.66
N GLY A 688 -21.22 21.86 21.59
CA GLY A 688 -20.44 23.10 21.59
C GLY A 688 -21.22 24.36 21.93
N ARG A 689 -22.55 24.26 21.97
CA ARG A 689 -23.39 25.33 22.48
C ARG A 689 -23.79 24.98 23.89
N ASP A 690 -23.46 25.86 24.82
CA ASP A 690 -24.17 25.97 26.08
C ASP A 690 -25.62 26.43 25.81
N ASP A 691 -26.41 25.66 25.04
CA ASP A 691 -27.82 25.93 24.79
C ASP A 691 -28.60 26.04 26.10
N LEU A 692 -28.13 25.36 27.16
CA LEU A 692 -28.65 25.50 28.51
C LEU A 692 -28.29 26.86 29.14
N ALA A 693 -27.02 27.29 29.10
CA ALA A 693 -26.63 28.58 29.70
C ALA A 693 -27.23 29.76 28.92
N GLU A 694 -27.30 29.64 27.59
CA GLU A 694 -27.87 30.65 26.70
C GLU A 694 -29.40 30.66 26.76
N SER A 695 -30.08 29.51 26.95
CA SER A 695 -31.53 29.48 27.21
C SER A 695 -31.87 29.97 28.62
N ILE A 696 -31.04 29.70 29.63
CA ILE A 696 -31.17 30.27 30.98
C ILE A 696 -30.96 31.79 30.92
N ALA A 697 -29.96 32.28 30.17
CA ALA A 697 -29.71 33.70 29.98
C ALA A 697 -30.88 34.39 29.24
N ARG A 698 -31.38 33.78 28.15
CA ARG A 698 -32.58 34.25 27.42
C ARG A 698 -33.83 34.23 28.29
N GLY A 699 -34.00 33.19 29.10
CA GLY A 699 -35.09 33.06 30.08
C GLY A 699 -35.04 34.15 31.15
N ARG A 700 -33.87 34.42 31.73
CA ARG A 700 -33.65 35.51 32.70
C ARG A 700 -33.90 36.88 32.06
N ALA A 701 -33.42 37.11 30.84
CA ALA A 701 -33.65 38.36 30.12
C ALA A 701 -35.14 38.60 29.84
N ARG A 702 -35.87 37.57 29.42
CA ARG A 702 -37.32 37.62 29.15
C ARG A 702 -38.12 37.87 30.43
N ALA A 703 -37.74 37.25 31.55
CA ALA A 703 -38.35 37.49 32.86
C ALA A 703 -38.13 38.94 33.34
N LYS A 704 -36.93 39.50 33.13
CA LYS A 704 -36.60 40.90 33.47
C LYS A 704 -37.42 41.89 32.64
N ALA A 705 -37.56 41.65 31.34
CA ALA A 705 -38.39 42.46 30.44
C ALA A 705 -39.89 42.41 30.82
N LEU A 706 -40.42 41.24 31.20
CA LEU A 706 -41.80 41.10 31.67
C LEU A 706 -42.05 41.84 32.99
N LYS A 707 -41.06 41.86 33.89
CA LYS A 707 -41.15 42.59 35.16
C LYS A 707 -41.19 44.10 34.91
N GLN A 708 -40.30 44.64 34.06
CA GLN A 708 -40.33 46.04 33.66
C GLN A 708 -41.64 46.44 32.99
N LYS A 709 -42.18 45.61 32.11
CA LYS A 709 -43.47 45.88 31.45
C LYS A 709 -44.66 45.87 32.41
N ARG A 710 -44.62 45.04 33.47
CA ARG A 710 -45.63 45.05 34.54
C ARG A 710 -45.49 46.27 35.46
N GLU A 711 -44.27 46.71 35.73
CA GLU A 711 -43.98 47.90 36.52
C GLU A 711 -44.39 49.18 35.77
N SER A 712 -44.10 49.29 34.47
CA SER A 712 -44.56 50.41 33.64
C SER A 712 -46.09 50.46 33.56
N LYS A 713 -46.74 49.30 33.36
CA LYS A 713 -48.21 49.23 33.31
C LYS A 713 -48.85 49.59 34.65
N ARG A 714 -48.22 49.24 35.78
CA ARG A 714 -48.65 49.67 37.13
C ARG A 714 -48.42 51.16 37.39
N ALA A 715 -47.41 51.76 36.78
CA ALA A 715 -47.17 53.20 36.85
C ALA A 715 -48.21 53.97 36.02
N ASP A 716 -48.51 53.50 34.80
CA ASP A 716 -49.59 54.05 33.97
C ASP A 716 -50.98 53.91 34.65
N ASP A 717 -51.30 52.73 35.21
CA ASP A 717 -52.58 52.52 35.93
C ASP A 717 -52.70 53.37 37.21
N LYS A 718 -51.58 53.81 37.79
CA LYS A 718 -51.58 54.74 38.95
C LYS A 718 -51.70 56.20 38.51
N GLY A 719 -51.07 56.59 37.40
CA GLY A 719 -51.20 57.94 36.85
C GLY A 719 -52.55 58.26 36.22
N VAL A 720 -53.41 57.26 35.99
CA VAL A 720 -54.80 57.44 35.52
C VAL A 720 -55.81 57.48 36.70
N ARG A 721 -55.37 57.21 37.92
CA ARG A 721 -56.20 57.24 39.16
C ARG A 721 -55.94 58.45 40.06
N GLU A 722 -54.96 59.28 39.72
CA GLU A 722 -54.79 60.65 40.22
C GLU A 722 -55.33 61.61 39.16
#